data_AF-A0A226D6I2-F1
#
_entry.id   AF-A0A226D6I2-F1
#
_cell.length_a   1.000
_cell.length_b   1.000
_cell.length_c   1.000
_cell.angle_alpha   90.00
_cell.angle_beta   90.00
_cell.angle_gamma   90.00
#
_symmetry.space_group_name_H-M   'P 1'
#
loop_
_entity.id
_entity.type
_entity.pdbx_description
1 polymer ?
#
loop_
_entity_poly.entity_id
_entity_poly.type
_entity_poly.pdbx_seq_one_letter_code
_entity_poly.pdbx_strand_id
1 'polypeptide(L)'
;MVTGKLENNELGKQKVDKMSPYILIFAFLPKFVMGSELLDFGTSLSPKLHNFLATNTLCRQKIMSNGIHSENLPHTKGTPIELGLIKGLDGSYVINRTMSNIFQDRRWTCVNVLIYCNYNDTNLHNYYWKGYSYRIHKALQNINLGYKHGSSFYPTLPVYDYFSVLVITNLEDELEFWKSWEPTYVKQKPGIFPNFKILLLKQTNVKLCVHSKVFSLSRRRNFICEGVEINPEIMYKPNLKLLSAEPCWNLYDENYKNSAIMRSIFWQILNMRENLTSKFHRPCEYDEYYSRPTMQMGDLNFIAKYVPDNVPLAVIHFTHKSLNYISCFRKEAIVYSMYVKPLDLSSWTLLFSFLLVISILTDLFIRYHLKINLAPSSFLFFLGSIIDEPSNPPNSEVGRNPHFRLGSIWWLLASIVATNGYISFLVTNLNAPFPPKIFDTVESLYCQGKKENLTTIELIDSTERFEKRCEGDHVFHPNATLDRRVLERFNLNNVTFFENWHRGSHCFSILSNRRYDTLVFHPWSYELHDSLELRRHDDEFQLAHQFYSQPMRWYPKKLWTMKLVPFASKLLLDVKSYMKYYNSHYLQFLSSARINDWIEEEVVTCGKSVFFADSERIELQRQNFERSYPKIKFYVGTEPLLKEPLHLSFYSSIYSKVPRLFETATESGLIQVLYNNSIKAELKFVMNNTKRIIAKNPERYGREGERFKSQKLESSLVTLFVISGVLIGLGFTCFVAEYGKGNGRRLVGRCLSWIRSITDRVKVVKEDILNLAWWVINKYLLFG
;
A
#
# COMPACT_ATOMS: atom_id res chain seq x y z
N MET A 1 -7.49 39.66 -0.22
CA MET A 1 -7.05 40.27 1.05
C MET A 1 -6.16 39.28 1.77
N VAL A 2 -5.09 39.79 2.39
CA VAL A 2 -3.96 39.09 3.05
C VAL A 2 -2.85 38.62 2.11
N THR A 3 -1.86 39.51 1.93
CA THR A 3 -0.53 39.26 1.38
C THR A 3 0.50 39.32 2.52
N GLY A 4 1.25 38.25 2.74
CA GLY A 4 2.35 38.20 3.70
C GLY A 4 3.68 38.57 3.04
N LYS A 5 4.26 39.68 3.49
CA LYS A 5 5.63 40.16 3.20
C LYS A 5 6.65 39.29 3.94
N LEU A 6 7.74 38.92 3.27
CA LEU A 6 8.95 38.38 3.89
C LEU A 6 10.05 39.46 3.86
N GLU A 7 10.56 39.78 5.05
CA GLU A 7 11.65 40.72 5.32
C GLU A 7 13.02 40.13 4.99
N ASN A 8 13.87 40.97 4.42
CA ASN A 8 15.31 40.73 4.28
C ASN A 8 16.01 41.13 5.58
N ASN A 9 16.85 40.24 6.11
CA ASN A 9 17.84 40.58 7.13
C ASN A 9 19.24 40.58 6.51
N GLU A 10 19.87 41.75 6.52
CA GLU A 10 21.31 41.95 6.38
C GLU A 10 22.03 41.52 7.66
N LEU A 11 23.15 40.82 7.54
CA LEU A 11 24.25 40.93 8.51
C LEU A 11 25.56 40.40 7.93
N GLY A 12 26.66 41.13 8.16
CA GLY A 12 27.98 40.51 8.38
C GLY A 12 29.12 40.93 7.46
N LYS A 13 29.66 42.14 7.68
CA LYS A 13 31.02 42.52 7.29
C LYS A 13 32.07 41.70 8.07
N GLN A 14 33.08 41.15 7.39
CA GLN A 14 34.34 40.71 7.97
C GLN A 14 35.48 41.14 7.02
N LYS A 15 36.17 42.24 7.33
CA LYS A 15 37.46 42.34 8.02
C LYS A 15 38.64 41.93 7.12
N VAL A 16 39.27 42.96 6.57
CA VAL A 16 40.54 42.95 5.83
C VAL A 16 41.67 42.94 6.85
N ASP A 17 42.60 41.99 6.72
CA ASP A 17 43.90 42.07 7.37
C ASP A 17 45.04 41.92 6.34
N LYS A 18 46.07 42.71 6.60
CA LYS A 18 47.29 42.99 5.83
C LYS A 18 48.19 41.77 5.70
N MET A 19 48.91 41.65 4.59
CA MET A 19 50.25 41.04 4.60
C MET A 19 51.20 41.66 3.55
N SER A 20 52.45 41.79 3.99
CA SER A 20 53.62 42.52 3.49
C SER A 20 54.17 42.09 2.12
N PRO A 21 54.96 42.93 1.42
CA PRO A 21 55.53 42.61 0.11
C PRO A 21 56.89 41.91 0.26
N TYR A 22 57.10 40.84 -0.52
CA TYR A 22 58.45 40.35 -0.83
C TYR A 22 58.70 40.51 -2.33
N ILE A 23 59.65 41.38 -2.61
CA ILE A 23 60.34 41.56 -3.88
C ILE A 23 61.19 40.31 -4.11
N LEU A 24 61.04 39.66 -5.27
CA LEU A 24 62.02 38.68 -5.74
C LEU A 24 62.18 38.79 -7.26
N ILE A 25 63.45 38.99 -7.61
CA ILE A 25 64.04 39.27 -8.92
C ILE A 25 63.84 38.10 -9.87
N PHE A 26 63.29 38.35 -11.06
CA PHE A 26 63.33 37.37 -12.17
C PHE A 26 64.50 37.69 -13.10
N ALA A 27 65.48 36.79 -13.06
CA ALA A 27 66.57 36.71 -14.01
C ALA A 27 66.09 36.04 -15.31
N PHE A 28 66.59 36.59 -16.43
CA PHE A 28 66.51 36.06 -17.79
C PHE A 28 67.06 34.64 -17.89
N LEU A 29 66.31 33.73 -18.52
CA LEU A 29 66.83 32.55 -19.23
C LEU A 29 65.83 32.12 -20.31
N PRO A 30 66.20 32.09 -21.60
CA PRO A 30 65.33 31.57 -22.65
C PRO A 30 65.41 30.05 -22.66
N LYS A 31 64.30 29.38 -22.33
CA LYS A 31 64.10 27.97 -22.69
C LYS A 31 63.67 27.91 -24.16
N PHE A 32 64.56 27.41 -25.00
CA PHE A 32 64.21 26.83 -26.30
C PHE A 32 63.18 25.72 -26.08
N VAL A 33 61.92 25.99 -26.42
CA VAL A 33 60.89 24.97 -26.64
C VAL A 33 60.85 24.79 -28.16
N MET A 34 61.38 23.66 -28.66
CA MET A 34 61.08 23.24 -30.03
C MET A 34 59.58 22.99 -30.11
N GLY A 35 58.88 23.87 -30.84
CA GLY A 35 57.45 23.76 -31.05
C GLY A 35 57.13 22.47 -31.79
N SER A 36 56.29 21.63 -31.18
CA SER A 36 55.28 20.93 -31.97
C SER A 36 54.48 22.00 -32.70
N GLU A 37 54.30 21.88 -34.02
CA GLU A 37 53.40 22.75 -34.79
C GLU A 37 52.09 22.90 -34.02
N LEU A 38 51.82 24.13 -33.56
CA LEU A 38 50.58 24.48 -32.87
C LEU A 38 49.43 24.14 -33.82
N LEU A 39 48.60 23.19 -33.41
CA LEU A 39 47.33 22.86 -34.04
C LEU A 39 46.40 24.07 -33.88
N ASP A 40 46.58 25.05 -34.75
CA ASP A 40 45.72 26.21 -34.85
C ASP A 40 44.43 25.78 -35.57
N PHE A 41 43.30 25.95 -34.88
CA PHE A 41 41.96 25.49 -35.29
C PHE A 41 41.40 26.38 -36.40
N GLY A 42 42.03 26.31 -37.56
CA GLY A 42 41.73 27.17 -38.69
C GLY A 42 42.75 27.11 -39.83
N THR A 43 43.80 26.31 -39.72
CA THR A 43 44.80 26.15 -40.79
C THR A 43 44.25 25.35 -41.99
N SER A 44 44.89 25.50 -43.15
CA SER A 44 44.54 24.87 -44.43
C SER A 44 44.44 23.33 -44.39
N LEU A 45 45.04 22.69 -43.39
CA LEU A 45 45.02 21.23 -43.18
C LEU A 45 43.80 20.73 -42.40
N SER A 46 43.11 21.56 -41.59
CA SER A 46 41.85 21.18 -40.93
C SER A 46 40.88 22.37 -40.74
N PRO A 47 40.50 23.10 -41.81
CA PRO A 47 39.56 24.22 -41.76
C PRO A 47 38.10 23.78 -41.50
N LYS A 48 37.90 22.54 -41.09
CA LYS A 48 36.59 21.87 -41.07
C LYS A 48 36.06 21.67 -39.66
N LEU A 49 36.91 21.73 -38.62
CA LEU A 49 36.46 21.41 -37.27
C LEU A 49 35.64 22.54 -36.62
N HIS A 50 36.00 23.80 -36.86
CA HIS A 50 35.24 24.96 -36.37
C HIS A 50 33.81 24.98 -36.92
N ASN A 51 33.59 24.42 -38.10
CA ASN A 51 32.26 24.26 -38.70
C ASN A 51 31.38 23.24 -37.95
N PHE A 52 31.93 22.40 -37.08
CA PHE A 52 31.14 21.49 -36.23
C PHE A 52 30.68 22.13 -34.93
N LEU A 53 31.36 23.18 -34.45
CA LEU A 53 31.00 23.87 -33.22
C LEU A 53 29.87 24.86 -33.52
N ALA A 54 28.68 24.31 -33.78
CA ALA A 54 27.51 25.09 -34.10
C ALA A 54 27.07 25.91 -32.87
N THR A 55 26.81 27.20 -33.07
CA THR A 55 26.35 28.13 -32.03
C THR A 55 24.88 27.94 -31.64
N ASN A 56 24.11 27.16 -32.41
CA ASN A 56 22.65 27.04 -32.29
C ASN A 56 22.18 25.65 -31.82
N THR A 57 22.90 25.00 -30.89
CA THR A 57 22.44 23.72 -30.32
C THR A 57 21.90 23.90 -28.91
N LEU A 58 20.73 23.33 -28.62
CA LEU A 58 20.16 23.28 -27.27
C LEU A 58 20.92 22.31 -26.33
N CYS A 59 21.81 21.49 -26.89
CA CYS A 59 22.63 20.53 -26.15
C CYS A 59 23.95 21.14 -25.71
N ARG A 60 24.42 20.77 -24.52
CA ARG A 60 25.73 21.17 -24.00
C ARG A 60 26.83 20.47 -24.81
N GLN A 61 27.84 21.21 -25.28
CA GLN A 61 28.95 20.65 -26.04
C GLN A 61 30.16 20.42 -25.12
N LYS A 62 30.75 19.23 -25.19
CA LYS A 62 31.98 18.86 -24.49
C LYS A 62 32.96 18.26 -25.48
N ILE A 63 34.15 18.82 -25.57
CA ILE A 63 35.20 18.32 -26.44
C ILE A 63 36.21 17.56 -25.57
N MET A 64 36.41 16.28 -25.87
CA MET A 64 37.45 15.45 -25.27
C MET A 64 38.56 15.27 -26.28
N SER A 65 39.79 15.63 -25.93
CA SER A 65 40.93 15.53 -26.84
C SER A 65 42.21 15.11 -26.13
N ASN A 66 43.12 14.49 -26.88
CA ASN A 66 44.47 14.16 -26.42
C ASN A 66 45.51 15.27 -26.70
N GLY A 67 45.13 16.37 -27.35
CA GLY A 67 46.09 17.42 -27.75
C GLY A 67 45.49 18.80 -27.96
N ILE A 68 44.24 19.03 -27.51
CA ILE A 68 43.58 20.32 -27.63
C ILE A 68 43.61 21.02 -26.28
N HIS A 69 44.31 22.16 -26.24
CA HIS A 69 44.30 23.09 -25.12
C HIS A 69 43.21 24.16 -25.33
N SER A 70 42.69 24.72 -24.23
CA SER A 70 41.63 25.74 -24.27
C SER A 70 42.01 27.01 -25.00
N GLU A 71 43.29 27.34 -24.98
CA GLU A 71 43.87 28.46 -25.72
C GLU A 71 43.80 28.29 -27.25
N ASN A 72 43.61 27.07 -27.74
CA ASN A 72 43.56 26.77 -29.17
C ASN A 72 42.13 26.79 -29.74
N LEU A 73 41.09 26.93 -28.91
CA LEU A 73 39.72 27.02 -29.41
C LEU A 73 39.39 28.45 -29.86
N PRO A 74 38.79 28.64 -31.05
CA PRO A 74 38.31 29.96 -31.46
C PRO A 74 37.18 30.44 -30.52
N HIS A 75 37.00 31.76 -30.40
CA HIS A 75 35.92 32.35 -29.61
C HIS A 75 34.57 31.68 -29.92
N THR A 76 34.01 30.96 -28.95
CA THR A 76 32.83 30.08 -29.12
C THR A 76 31.50 30.83 -29.25
N LYS A 77 31.56 32.16 -29.46
CA LYS A 77 30.41 33.07 -29.56
C LYS A 77 29.36 32.87 -28.45
N GLY A 78 29.82 32.62 -27.22
CA GLY A 78 28.95 32.41 -26.06
C GLY A 78 28.44 30.98 -25.87
N THR A 79 28.83 30.02 -26.73
CA THR A 79 28.49 28.60 -26.53
C THR A 79 29.38 28.03 -25.42
N PRO A 80 28.82 27.46 -24.34
CA PRO A 80 29.61 26.86 -23.28
C PRO A 80 30.21 25.54 -23.78
N ILE A 81 31.52 25.57 -24.06
CA ILE A 81 32.30 24.38 -24.41
C ILE A 81 33.15 23.98 -23.22
N GLU A 82 32.96 22.74 -22.76
CA GLU A 82 33.85 22.15 -21.77
C GLU A 82 34.95 21.35 -22.47
N LEU A 83 36.20 21.60 -22.13
CA LEU A 83 37.33 20.82 -22.65
C LEU A 83 37.77 19.78 -21.63
N GLY A 84 37.78 18.52 -22.05
CA GLY A 84 38.35 17.40 -21.30
C GLY A 84 39.63 16.90 -21.95
N LEU A 85 40.69 16.74 -21.16
CA LEU A 85 41.89 16.04 -21.62
C LEU A 85 41.71 14.53 -21.44
N ILE A 86 41.97 13.76 -22.51
CA ILE A 86 41.99 12.29 -22.45
C ILE A 86 43.36 11.86 -21.89
N LYS A 87 43.54 11.96 -20.57
CA LYS A 87 44.75 11.47 -19.90
C LYS A 87 44.73 9.94 -19.80
N GLY A 88 45.84 9.25 -20.09
CA GLY A 88 46.01 7.82 -19.78
C GLY A 88 45.80 6.81 -20.93
N LEU A 89 46.08 7.17 -22.19
CA LEU A 89 46.20 6.19 -23.29
C LEU A 89 47.41 5.25 -23.13
N ASP A 90 48.29 5.53 -22.15
CA ASP A 90 49.50 4.78 -21.82
C ASP A 90 49.26 3.50 -20.99
N GLY A 91 48.03 3.25 -20.56
CA GLY A 91 47.66 2.02 -19.84
C GLY A 91 47.96 2.03 -18.35
N SER A 92 48.39 3.16 -17.78
CA SER A 92 48.48 3.31 -16.32
C SER A 92 47.08 3.45 -15.71
N TYR A 93 46.80 2.63 -14.69
CA TYR A 93 45.45 2.43 -14.15
C TYR A 93 44.87 3.69 -13.50
N VAL A 94 43.56 3.85 -13.70
CA VAL A 94 42.68 4.88 -13.13
C VAL A 94 42.95 6.29 -13.67
N ILE A 95 42.36 6.56 -14.84
CA ILE A 95 41.99 7.92 -15.19
C ILE A 95 41.16 8.46 -14.02
N ASN A 96 41.66 9.47 -13.32
CA ASN A 96 40.89 10.19 -12.31
C ASN A 96 39.85 11.03 -13.08
N ARG A 97 38.76 10.37 -13.50
CA ARG A 97 37.78 10.88 -14.48
C ARG A 97 36.91 11.97 -13.85
N THR A 98 37.31 13.22 -13.98
CA THR A 98 36.39 14.35 -13.81
C THR A 98 35.52 14.53 -15.06
N MET A 99 34.67 13.53 -15.37
CA MET A 99 33.37 13.80 -15.99
C MET A 99 32.29 14.10 -14.92
N SER A 100 32.67 14.11 -13.63
CA SER A 100 31.79 13.98 -12.47
C SER A 100 30.77 15.12 -12.27
N ASN A 101 30.98 16.30 -12.82
CA ASN A 101 30.07 17.44 -12.61
C ASN A 101 29.18 17.76 -13.81
N ILE A 102 29.32 17.04 -14.94
CA ILE A 102 28.55 17.31 -16.17
C ILE A 102 27.06 17.05 -15.94
N PHE A 103 26.72 16.02 -15.17
CA PHE A 103 25.35 15.53 -14.96
C PHE A 103 24.77 15.91 -13.60
N GLN A 104 25.52 16.60 -12.74
CA GLN A 104 24.97 17.14 -11.49
C GLN A 104 23.94 18.25 -11.77
N ASP A 105 24.11 18.96 -12.88
CA ASP A 105 23.22 20.04 -13.28
C ASP A 105 22.02 19.46 -14.07
N ARG A 106 20.96 19.10 -13.34
CA ARG A 106 19.75 18.40 -13.84
C ARG A 106 18.95 19.14 -14.93
N ARG A 107 19.41 20.32 -15.38
CA ARG A 107 18.71 21.17 -16.35
C ARG A 107 18.97 20.83 -17.82
N TRP A 108 20.02 20.06 -18.11
CA TRP A 108 20.38 19.72 -19.50
C TRP A 108 19.80 18.36 -19.89
N THR A 109 19.00 18.33 -20.95
CA THR A 109 18.37 17.10 -21.48
C THR A 109 19.23 16.39 -22.53
N CYS A 110 20.27 17.05 -23.07
CA CYS A 110 21.19 16.45 -24.04
C CYS A 110 22.62 16.99 -23.93
N VAL A 111 23.60 16.12 -24.19
CA VAL A 111 25.04 16.43 -24.17
C VAL A 111 25.72 15.87 -25.42
N ASN A 112 26.41 16.74 -26.15
CA ASN A 112 27.23 16.39 -27.31
C ASN A 112 28.66 16.22 -26.84
N VAL A 113 29.18 14.98 -26.89
CA VAL A 113 30.57 14.66 -26.55
C VAL A 113 31.36 14.46 -27.83
N LEU A 114 32.15 15.45 -28.21
CA LEU A 114 33.06 15.37 -29.34
C LEU A 114 34.38 14.77 -28.86
N ILE A 115 34.70 13.55 -29.25
CA ILE A 115 35.97 12.90 -28.95
C ILE A 115 36.88 13.11 -30.16
N TYR A 116 37.86 13.99 -30.02
CA TYR A 116 38.83 14.27 -31.07
C TYR A 116 40.10 13.46 -30.85
N CYS A 117 40.46 12.64 -31.84
CA CYS A 117 41.67 11.84 -31.84
C CYS A 117 42.49 12.15 -33.11
N ASN A 118 43.67 12.74 -32.92
CA ASN A 118 44.60 12.97 -34.03
C ASN A 118 45.46 11.73 -34.26
N TYR A 119 45.35 11.11 -35.45
CA TYR A 119 46.08 9.89 -35.81
C TYR A 119 47.60 10.11 -35.87
N ASN A 120 48.03 11.32 -36.26
CA ASN A 120 49.44 11.66 -36.50
C ASN A 120 50.18 12.23 -35.30
N ASP A 121 49.54 12.35 -34.13
CA ASP A 121 50.19 12.85 -32.91
C ASP A 121 51.07 11.75 -32.28
N THR A 122 52.10 11.34 -33.02
CA THR A 122 52.95 10.16 -32.79
C THR A 122 54.30 10.52 -32.16
N ASN A 123 54.32 11.43 -31.17
CA ASN A 123 55.51 11.52 -30.30
C ASN A 123 55.65 10.32 -29.33
N LEU A 124 54.73 9.34 -29.40
CA LEU A 124 54.80 8.08 -28.64
C LEU A 124 55.32 6.93 -29.51
N HIS A 125 56.60 6.99 -29.89
CA HIS A 125 57.35 5.95 -30.62
C HIS A 125 57.54 4.62 -29.88
N ASN A 126 56.65 4.25 -28.95
CA ASN A 126 56.78 2.98 -28.23
C ASN A 126 56.33 1.80 -29.08
N TYR A 127 57.33 1.08 -29.59
CA TYR A 127 57.35 -0.07 -30.53
C TYR A 127 56.46 -1.28 -30.18
N TYR A 128 55.70 -1.24 -29.08
CA TYR A 128 55.06 -2.42 -28.49
C TYR A 128 53.54 -2.55 -28.68
N TRP A 129 52.90 -1.66 -29.44
CA TRP A 129 51.44 -1.68 -29.56
C TRP A 129 50.99 -1.55 -31.02
N LYS A 130 50.84 -2.69 -31.70
CA LYS A 130 50.03 -2.77 -32.93
C LYS A 130 48.60 -2.30 -32.64
N GLY A 131 48.11 -1.33 -33.42
CA GLY A 131 46.70 -0.94 -33.50
C GLY A 131 46.34 0.33 -32.73
N TYR A 132 46.53 1.50 -33.36
CA TYR A 132 45.98 2.78 -32.89
C TYR A 132 44.44 2.71 -32.71
N SER A 133 43.78 1.96 -33.58
CA SER A 133 42.35 1.65 -33.48
C SER A 133 41.96 0.89 -32.22
N TYR A 134 42.80 -0.03 -31.74
CA TYR A 134 42.59 -0.70 -30.46
C TYR A 134 42.68 0.28 -29.28
N ARG A 135 43.59 1.27 -29.34
CA ARG A 135 43.68 2.31 -28.31
C ARG A 135 42.45 3.20 -28.28
N ILE A 136 41.95 3.63 -29.44
CA ILE A 136 40.69 4.40 -29.49
C ILE A 136 39.53 3.55 -28.97
N HIS A 137 39.44 2.29 -29.40
CA HIS A 137 38.39 1.40 -28.93
C HIS A 137 38.46 1.20 -27.41
N LYS A 138 39.66 0.97 -26.86
CA LYS A 138 39.89 0.82 -25.42
C LYS A 138 39.65 2.12 -24.66
N ALA A 139 39.98 3.28 -25.24
CA ALA A 139 39.66 4.59 -24.68
C ALA A 139 38.14 4.79 -24.60
N LEU A 140 37.40 4.40 -25.64
CA LEU A 140 35.93 4.43 -25.64
C LEU A 140 35.33 3.44 -24.65
N GLN A 141 35.89 2.23 -24.52
CA GLN A 141 35.51 1.29 -23.45
C GLN A 141 35.75 1.89 -22.07
N ASN A 142 36.85 2.64 -21.93
CA ASN A 142 37.21 3.38 -20.74
C ASN A 142 36.53 4.75 -20.66
N ILE A 143 35.61 5.12 -21.54
CA ILE A 143 34.75 6.28 -21.31
C ILE A 143 33.50 5.72 -20.68
N ASN A 144 33.54 5.58 -19.35
CA ASN A 144 32.31 5.37 -18.62
C ASN A 144 31.58 6.71 -18.60
N LEU A 145 30.53 6.82 -19.41
CA LEU A 145 29.51 7.82 -19.21
C LEU A 145 28.76 7.42 -17.93
N GLY A 146 28.80 8.30 -16.94
CA GLY A 146 28.25 8.06 -15.62
C GLY A 146 28.35 9.32 -14.78
N TYR A 147 27.53 9.43 -13.74
CA TYR A 147 27.75 10.43 -12.70
C TYR A 147 28.44 9.74 -11.51
N LYS A 148 29.16 10.54 -10.74
CA LYS A 148 29.80 10.09 -9.50
C LYS A 148 28.95 10.60 -8.35
N HIS A 149 28.43 9.71 -7.52
CA HIS A 149 27.74 10.06 -6.28
C HIS A 149 28.58 9.54 -5.10
N GLY A 150 29.18 10.46 -4.35
CA GLY A 150 30.18 10.12 -3.33
C GLY A 150 31.45 9.51 -3.93
N SER A 151 31.91 8.38 -3.38
CA SER A 151 33.05 7.60 -3.88
C SER A 151 32.68 6.60 -4.98
N SER A 152 31.40 6.26 -5.11
CA SER A 152 30.92 5.26 -6.06
C SER A 152 30.72 5.88 -7.45
N PHE A 153 31.24 5.19 -8.46
CA PHE A 153 30.98 5.49 -9.86
C PHE A 153 29.83 4.61 -10.33
N TYR A 154 28.75 5.22 -10.79
CA TYR A 154 27.63 4.50 -11.35
C TYR A 154 27.60 4.74 -12.87
N PRO A 155 27.66 3.66 -13.68
CA PRO A 155 27.47 3.81 -15.12
C PRO A 155 26.06 4.37 -15.35
N THR A 156 25.94 5.51 -16.05
CA THR A 156 24.61 6.01 -16.41
C THR A 156 24.00 5.02 -17.39
N LEU A 157 22.75 4.61 -17.13
CA LEU A 157 21.96 3.99 -18.19
C LEU A 157 21.82 5.02 -19.32
N PRO A 158 21.69 4.57 -20.59
CA PRO A 158 21.64 5.42 -21.78
C PRO A 158 20.31 6.18 -21.93
N VAL A 159 19.85 6.82 -20.84
CA VAL A 159 18.64 7.64 -20.77
C VAL A 159 18.91 9.04 -21.31
N TYR A 160 20.17 9.51 -21.28
CA TYR A 160 20.58 10.74 -21.93
C TYR A 160 20.90 10.46 -23.41
N ASP A 161 20.35 11.26 -24.32
CA ASP A 161 20.77 11.23 -25.72
C ASP A 161 22.18 11.79 -25.82
N TYR A 162 23.14 10.89 -25.69
CA TYR A 162 24.54 11.18 -25.97
C TYR A 162 24.70 11.29 -27.48
N PHE A 163 25.25 12.41 -27.94
CA PHE A 163 25.87 12.45 -29.27
C PHE A 163 27.36 12.33 -29.06
N SER A 164 27.87 11.10 -29.07
CA SER A 164 29.31 10.87 -29.06
C SER A 164 29.80 10.85 -30.51
N VAL A 165 30.51 11.89 -30.93
CA VAL A 165 31.16 11.90 -32.23
C VAL A 165 32.65 11.71 -32.06
N LEU A 166 33.16 10.57 -32.52
CA LEU A 166 34.58 10.34 -32.62
C LEU A 166 35.09 10.94 -33.94
N VAL A 167 35.90 11.98 -33.85
CA VAL A 167 36.55 12.59 -35.02
C VAL A 167 37.97 12.04 -35.11
N ILE A 168 38.27 11.40 -36.23
CA ILE A 168 39.60 10.84 -36.53
C ILE A 168 40.15 11.58 -37.74
N THR A 169 41.24 12.33 -37.53
CA THR A 169 41.97 13.02 -38.59
C THR A 169 43.10 12.15 -39.14
N ASN A 170 43.44 12.32 -40.42
CA ASN A 170 44.63 11.74 -41.07
C ASN A 170 44.69 10.21 -41.04
N LEU A 171 43.55 9.53 -41.24
CA LEU A 171 43.54 8.07 -41.30
C LEU A 171 44.11 7.56 -42.63
N GLU A 172 45.31 6.98 -42.60
CA GLU A 172 45.98 6.41 -43.77
C GLU A 172 45.30 5.12 -44.27
N ASP A 173 44.98 4.18 -43.36
CA ASP A 173 44.30 2.92 -43.68
C ASP A 173 43.00 2.72 -42.87
N GLU A 174 41.86 2.81 -43.57
CA GLU A 174 40.54 2.55 -42.99
C GLU A 174 40.32 1.08 -42.62
N LEU A 175 40.95 0.15 -43.34
CA LEU A 175 40.83 -1.28 -43.07
C LEU A 175 41.49 -1.64 -41.74
N GLU A 176 42.69 -1.12 -41.48
CA GLU A 176 43.38 -1.28 -40.19
C GLU A 176 42.59 -0.66 -39.04
N PHE A 177 41.94 0.50 -39.27
CA PHE A 177 41.08 1.10 -38.26
C PHE A 177 39.97 0.14 -37.82
N TRP A 178 39.25 -0.44 -38.79
CA TRP A 178 38.09 -1.28 -38.50
C TRP A 178 38.43 -2.67 -37.97
N LYS A 179 39.63 -3.21 -38.20
CA LYS A 179 40.06 -4.52 -37.68
C LYS A 179 39.94 -4.64 -36.16
N SER A 180 40.19 -3.55 -35.41
CA SER A 180 40.05 -3.56 -33.94
C SER A 180 38.61 -3.47 -33.42
N TRP A 181 37.64 -3.26 -34.32
CA TRP A 181 36.20 -3.23 -33.99
C TRP A 181 35.50 -4.55 -34.34
N GLU A 182 36.27 -5.58 -34.68
CA GLU A 182 35.80 -6.95 -34.94
C GLU A 182 35.79 -7.78 -33.64
N PRO A 183 34.84 -8.72 -33.50
CA PRO A 183 34.54 -9.40 -32.23
C PRO A 183 35.66 -10.29 -31.68
N THR A 184 36.63 -10.71 -32.49
CA THR A 184 37.69 -11.65 -32.10
C THR A 184 38.67 -11.11 -31.04
N TYR A 185 38.74 -9.79 -30.86
CA TYR A 185 39.72 -9.14 -29.99
C TYR A 185 39.16 -8.57 -28.68
N VAL A 186 37.86 -8.69 -28.43
CA VAL A 186 37.19 -7.89 -27.38
C VAL A 186 36.56 -8.77 -26.30
N LYS A 187 37.26 -8.94 -25.16
CA LYS A 187 36.72 -9.63 -23.97
C LYS A 187 35.84 -8.75 -23.07
N GLN A 188 35.94 -7.42 -23.16
CA GLN A 188 35.18 -6.48 -22.32
C GLN A 188 34.19 -5.68 -23.14
N LYS A 189 32.95 -5.59 -22.66
CA LYS A 189 31.83 -4.93 -23.36
C LYS A 189 32.05 -3.40 -23.35
N PRO A 190 32.25 -2.72 -24.50
CA PRO A 190 32.25 -1.26 -24.52
C PRO A 190 30.95 -0.69 -23.97
N GLY A 191 31.04 0.50 -23.37
CA GLY A 191 29.87 1.32 -23.06
C GLY A 191 29.01 1.50 -24.31
N ILE A 192 27.69 1.46 -24.13
CA ILE A 192 26.74 1.59 -25.23
C ILE A 192 26.42 3.06 -25.41
N PHE A 193 26.88 3.60 -26.54
CA PHE A 193 26.69 4.98 -26.93
C PHE A 193 25.46 5.05 -27.86
N PRO A 194 24.29 5.55 -27.41
CA PRO A 194 23.22 5.89 -28.33
C PRO A 194 23.75 6.92 -29.33
N ASN A 195 23.31 6.86 -30.59
CA ASN A 195 23.69 7.83 -31.65
C ASN A 195 25.21 8.05 -31.85
N PHE A 196 26.03 7.01 -31.70
CA PHE A 196 27.47 7.10 -31.92
C PHE A 196 27.80 7.34 -33.40
N LYS A 197 28.56 8.39 -33.68
CA LYS A 197 29.03 8.72 -35.03
C LYS A 197 30.55 8.71 -35.05
N ILE A 198 31.15 8.18 -36.11
CA ILE A 198 32.58 8.28 -36.36
C ILE A 198 32.75 9.12 -37.62
N LEU A 199 33.39 10.26 -37.47
CA LEU A 199 33.74 11.12 -38.59
C LEU A 199 35.20 10.83 -38.96
N LEU A 200 35.39 10.24 -40.14
CA LEU A 200 36.70 9.96 -40.70
C LEU A 200 37.07 11.09 -41.66
N LEU A 201 38.09 11.85 -41.29
CA LEU A 201 38.63 12.95 -42.09
C LEU A 201 39.88 12.45 -42.82
N LYS A 202 39.75 12.14 -44.12
CA LYS A 202 40.89 11.88 -45.02
C LYS A 202 41.20 13.16 -45.82
N GLN A 203 42.40 13.21 -46.40
CA GLN A 203 42.85 14.36 -47.19
C GLN A 203 41.90 14.68 -48.36
N THR A 204 41.37 13.66 -49.02
CA THR A 204 40.57 13.80 -50.24
C THR A 204 39.08 13.58 -50.05
N ASN A 205 38.66 12.94 -48.95
CA ASN A 205 37.24 12.68 -48.68
C ASN A 205 36.90 12.69 -47.19
N VAL A 206 35.64 13.00 -46.91
CA VAL A 206 35.08 12.97 -45.56
C VAL A 206 34.02 11.89 -45.53
N LYS A 207 34.17 10.94 -44.62
CA LYS A 207 33.24 9.83 -44.46
C LYS A 207 32.62 9.89 -43.07
N LEU A 208 31.31 9.90 -43.01
CA LEU A 208 30.58 9.80 -41.75
C LEU A 208 30.05 8.39 -41.61
N CYS A 209 30.52 7.71 -40.57
CA CYS A 209 30.07 6.41 -40.16
C CYS A 209 29.08 6.55 -39.01
N VAL A 210 27.80 6.39 -39.30
CA VAL A 210 26.74 6.44 -38.29
C VAL A 210 26.49 5.03 -37.77
N HIS A 211 26.48 4.88 -36.45
CA HIS A 211 26.09 3.62 -35.85
C HIS A 211 24.62 3.34 -36.14
N SER A 212 24.38 2.25 -36.85
CA SER A 212 23.12 1.87 -37.46
C SER A 212 22.24 1.00 -36.57
N LYS A 213 22.60 0.79 -35.30
CA LYS A 213 21.80 -0.02 -34.39
C LYS A 213 21.86 0.56 -32.99
N VAL A 214 20.88 1.40 -32.66
CA VAL A 214 20.77 2.01 -31.32
C VAL A 214 20.83 0.92 -30.24
N PHE A 215 21.53 1.22 -29.15
CA PHE A 215 21.74 0.31 -28.01
C PHE A 215 22.53 -0.98 -28.28
N SER A 216 23.17 -1.12 -29.44
CA SER A 216 24.06 -2.25 -29.70
C SER A 216 25.53 -1.88 -29.54
N LEU A 217 26.37 -2.89 -29.32
CA LEU A 217 27.82 -2.71 -29.25
C LEU A 217 28.33 -2.02 -30.52
N SER A 218 29.24 -1.06 -30.35
CA SER A 218 29.95 -0.44 -31.45
C SER A 218 30.87 -1.47 -32.11
N ARG A 219 30.32 -2.23 -33.06
CA ARG A 219 31.02 -3.19 -33.92
C ARG A 219 31.03 -2.63 -35.33
N ARG A 220 32.08 -2.92 -36.10
CA ARG A 220 32.20 -2.50 -37.52
C ARG A 220 30.91 -2.71 -38.32
N ARG A 221 30.32 -3.90 -38.22
CA ARG A 221 29.08 -4.30 -38.92
C ARG A 221 27.84 -3.47 -38.56
N ASN A 222 27.91 -2.70 -37.47
CA ASN A 222 26.84 -1.84 -36.99
C ASN A 222 27.10 -0.38 -37.38
N PHE A 223 28.07 -0.05 -38.24
CA PHE A 223 28.23 1.30 -38.78
C PHE A 223 27.87 1.32 -40.27
N ILE A 224 27.09 2.31 -40.66
CA ILE A 224 26.84 2.66 -42.06
C ILE A 224 27.66 3.90 -42.36
N CYS A 225 28.59 3.78 -43.30
CA CYS A 225 29.52 4.84 -43.64
C CYS A 225 29.19 5.43 -45.02
N GLU A 226 28.90 6.72 -45.06
CA GLU A 226 28.58 7.45 -46.29
C GLU A 226 29.55 8.63 -46.46
N GLY A 227 29.87 8.97 -47.72
CA GLY A 227 30.59 10.20 -48.02
C GLY A 227 29.68 11.39 -47.78
N VAL A 228 30.13 12.36 -46.98
CA VAL A 228 29.29 13.52 -46.63
C VAL A 228 30.05 14.82 -46.84
N GLU A 229 29.34 15.84 -47.32
CA GLU A 229 29.80 17.21 -47.22
C GLU A 229 29.71 17.67 -45.76
N ILE A 230 30.66 18.45 -45.28
CA ILE A 230 30.69 18.86 -43.87
C ILE A 230 29.71 20.00 -43.66
N ASN A 231 28.61 19.70 -42.95
CA ASN A 231 27.65 20.67 -42.48
C ASN A 231 27.41 20.45 -40.97
N PRO A 232 27.39 21.51 -40.12
CA PRO A 232 27.05 21.40 -38.70
C PRO A 232 25.77 20.59 -38.44
N GLU A 233 24.74 20.70 -39.28
CA GLU A 233 23.48 19.96 -39.13
C GLU A 233 23.66 18.44 -39.14
N ILE A 234 24.66 17.92 -39.85
CA ILE A 234 24.89 16.47 -39.97
C ILE A 234 25.30 15.85 -38.63
N MET A 235 25.97 16.63 -37.78
CA MET A 235 26.37 16.20 -36.44
C MET A 235 25.16 16.12 -35.50
N TYR A 236 24.27 17.10 -35.59
CA TYR A 236 23.15 17.26 -34.66
C TYR A 236 21.85 16.63 -35.12
N LYS A 237 21.71 16.30 -36.40
CA LYS A 237 20.54 15.59 -36.90
C LYS A 237 20.59 14.15 -36.38
N PRO A 238 19.65 13.75 -35.50
CA PRO A 238 19.53 12.35 -35.14
C PRO A 238 19.19 11.57 -36.41
N ASN A 239 19.71 10.36 -36.54
CA ASN A 239 19.39 9.54 -37.71
C ASN A 239 17.97 8.97 -37.52
N LEU A 240 16.95 9.78 -37.84
CA LEU A 240 15.53 9.47 -37.63
C LEU A 240 15.08 8.21 -38.39
N LYS A 241 15.71 7.90 -39.53
CA LYS A 241 15.45 6.65 -40.26
C LYS A 241 15.85 5.41 -39.45
N LEU A 242 16.91 5.53 -38.67
CA LEU A 242 17.48 4.48 -37.82
C LEU A 242 16.80 4.36 -36.45
N LEU A 243 16.26 5.46 -35.93
CA LEU A 243 15.39 5.50 -34.75
C LEU A 243 14.00 4.87 -34.96
N SER A 244 13.69 4.43 -36.19
CA SER A 244 12.45 3.69 -36.48
C SER A 244 12.45 2.24 -35.97
N ALA A 245 13.61 1.71 -35.58
CA ALA A 245 13.72 0.40 -34.95
C ALA A 245 13.72 0.57 -33.43
N GLU A 246 12.58 0.29 -32.80
CA GLU A 246 12.49 0.18 -31.35
C GLU A 246 13.39 -0.97 -30.87
N PRO A 247 14.27 -0.76 -29.88
CA PRO A 247 15.07 -1.82 -29.29
C PRO A 247 14.19 -2.80 -28.50
N CYS A 248 14.77 -3.95 -28.16
CA CYS A 248 14.17 -4.87 -27.20
C CYS A 248 13.98 -4.20 -25.83
N TRP A 249 12.80 -4.37 -25.25
CA TRP A 249 12.49 -3.88 -23.90
C TRP A 249 12.66 -4.98 -22.86
N ASN A 250 13.29 -4.64 -21.73
CA ASN A 250 13.25 -5.49 -20.55
C ASN A 250 12.09 -5.03 -19.66
N LEU A 251 11.16 -5.94 -19.41
CA LEU A 251 10.13 -5.75 -18.40
C LEU A 251 10.68 -6.21 -17.05
N TYR A 252 10.80 -5.30 -16.10
CA TYR A 252 11.22 -5.63 -14.75
C TYR A 252 10.04 -5.38 -13.81
N ASP A 253 9.49 -6.47 -13.29
CA ASP A 253 8.49 -6.46 -12.23
C ASP A 253 9.11 -7.12 -11.00
N GLU A 254 9.28 -6.32 -9.95
CA GLU A 254 9.82 -6.74 -8.66
C GLU A 254 8.89 -7.69 -7.92
N ASN A 255 7.58 -7.61 -8.16
CA ASN A 255 6.58 -8.36 -7.40
C ASN A 255 6.13 -9.68 -8.06
N TYR A 256 6.72 -10.07 -9.20
CA TYR A 256 6.50 -11.29 -10.01
C TYR A 256 5.06 -11.65 -10.41
N LYS A 257 4.04 -11.36 -9.60
CA LYS A 257 2.64 -11.77 -9.77
C LYS A 257 1.92 -10.89 -10.79
N ASN A 258 2.15 -9.58 -10.78
CA ASN A 258 1.55 -8.67 -11.76
C ASN A 258 2.27 -8.74 -13.11
N SER A 259 3.46 -9.35 -13.15
CA SER A 259 4.31 -9.45 -14.33
C SER A 259 3.61 -10.16 -15.48
N ALA A 260 2.81 -11.20 -15.23
CA ALA A 260 2.16 -11.96 -16.28
C ALA A 260 1.06 -11.13 -16.96
N ILE A 261 0.22 -10.47 -16.16
CA ILE A 261 -0.86 -9.59 -16.63
C ILE A 261 -0.26 -8.40 -17.37
N MET A 262 0.69 -7.70 -16.76
CA MET A 262 1.29 -6.53 -17.37
C MET A 262 2.15 -6.87 -18.57
N ARG A 263 2.80 -8.04 -18.60
CA ARG A 263 3.47 -8.54 -19.81
C ARG A 263 2.46 -8.80 -20.91
N SER A 264 1.31 -9.39 -20.60
CA SER A 264 0.21 -9.57 -21.56
C SER A 264 -0.30 -8.23 -22.10
N ILE A 265 -0.57 -7.26 -21.22
CA ILE A 265 -0.99 -5.90 -21.60
C ILE A 265 0.08 -5.22 -22.43
N PHE A 266 1.34 -5.32 -22.02
CA PHE A 266 2.48 -4.75 -22.71
C PHE A 266 2.60 -5.31 -24.13
N TRP A 267 2.51 -6.62 -24.28
CA TRP A 267 2.47 -7.28 -25.59
C TRP A 267 1.26 -6.86 -26.41
N GLN A 268 0.06 -6.77 -25.80
CA GLN A 268 -1.13 -6.32 -26.52
C GLN A 268 -0.99 -4.89 -27.03
N ILE A 269 -0.47 -3.97 -26.22
CA ILE A 269 -0.23 -2.57 -26.61
C ILE A 269 0.80 -2.49 -27.74
N LEU A 270 1.90 -3.24 -27.63
CA LEU A 270 2.88 -3.30 -28.73
C LEU A 270 2.29 -3.93 -30.00
N ASN A 271 1.38 -4.89 -29.86
CA ASN A 271 0.72 -5.59 -30.96
C ASN A 271 -0.35 -4.76 -31.68
N MET A 272 -0.89 -3.71 -31.06
CA MET A 272 -1.83 -2.80 -31.73
C MET A 272 -1.19 -2.01 -32.87
N ARG A 273 0.14 -2.06 -33.04
CA ARG A 273 0.85 -1.42 -34.15
C ARG A 273 1.57 -2.48 -34.97
N GLU A 274 1.01 -2.83 -36.13
CA GLU A 274 1.56 -3.85 -37.06
C GLU A 274 3.04 -3.62 -37.44
N ASN A 275 3.49 -2.35 -37.42
CA ASN A 275 4.88 -1.98 -37.71
C ASN A 275 5.86 -2.16 -36.53
N LEU A 276 5.37 -2.36 -35.30
CA LEU A 276 6.21 -2.62 -34.13
C LEU A 276 6.39 -4.13 -33.89
N THR A 277 5.35 -4.93 -34.10
CA THR A 277 5.30 -6.37 -33.80
C THR A 277 6.33 -7.23 -34.51
N SER A 278 6.54 -6.99 -35.81
CA SER A 278 7.51 -7.77 -36.61
C SER A 278 8.95 -7.64 -36.09
N LYS A 279 9.27 -6.59 -35.32
CA LYS A 279 10.60 -6.33 -34.77
C LYS A 279 10.82 -6.94 -33.38
N PHE A 280 9.76 -7.19 -32.61
CA PHE A 280 9.88 -7.76 -31.26
C PHE A 280 9.94 -9.30 -31.23
N HIS A 281 9.62 -9.99 -32.32
CA HIS A 281 9.45 -11.44 -32.32
C HIS A 281 10.76 -12.23 -32.14
N ARG A 282 11.93 -11.59 -32.26
CA ARG A 282 13.22 -12.26 -32.01
C ARG A 282 13.53 -12.28 -30.50
N PRO A 283 13.76 -13.46 -29.89
CA PRO A 283 14.31 -13.52 -28.54
C PRO A 283 15.65 -12.79 -28.54
N CYS A 284 15.73 -11.74 -27.74
CA CYS A 284 16.88 -10.85 -27.72
C CYS A 284 18.08 -11.62 -27.15
N GLU A 285 19.18 -11.71 -27.92
CA GLU A 285 20.39 -12.44 -27.51
C GLU A 285 20.88 -11.99 -26.11
N TYR A 286 21.25 -12.97 -25.27
CA TYR A 286 21.52 -12.78 -23.83
C TYR A 286 22.61 -11.74 -23.52
N ASP A 287 23.51 -11.48 -24.48
CA ASP A 287 24.68 -10.61 -24.28
C ASP A 287 24.38 -9.11 -24.14
N GLU A 288 23.16 -8.67 -24.46
CA GLU A 288 22.74 -7.25 -24.45
C GLU A 288 21.84 -6.88 -23.24
N TYR A 289 21.84 -7.68 -22.17
CA TYR A 289 20.85 -7.54 -21.08
C TYR A 289 20.88 -6.21 -20.32
N TYR A 290 22.06 -5.62 -20.07
CA TYR A 290 22.22 -4.46 -19.17
C TYR A 290 21.99 -3.09 -19.81
N SER A 291 21.74 -3.03 -21.12
CA SER A 291 21.71 -1.78 -21.89
C SER A 291 20.39 -1.54 -22.62
N ARG A 292 19.38 -2.36 -22.31
CA ARG A 292 18.07 -2.27 -22.93
C ARG A 292 17.24 -1.21 -22.21
N PRO A 293 16.34 -0.54 -22.93
CA PRO A 293 15.33 0.23 -22.25
C PRO A 293 14.55 -0.69 -21.32
N THR A 294 14.33 -0.22 -20.11
CA THR A 294 13.60 -0.96 -19.09
C THR A 294 12.27 -0.27 -18.84
N MET A 295 11.21 -1.06 -18.77
CA MET A 295 9.97 -0.62 -18.16
C MET A 295 9.89 -1.27 -16.78
N GLN A 296 9.88 -0.42 -15.76
CA GLN A 296 9.69 -0.84 -14.38
C GLN A 296 8.26 -0.52 -13.95
N MET A 297 7.69 -1.42 -13.16
CA MET A 297 6.36 -1.25 -12.58
C MET A 297 6.49 -1.35 -11.07
N GLY A 298 5.92 -0.39 -10.35
CA GLY A 298 5.92 -0.41 -8.89
C GLY A 298 5.57 0.93 -8.26
N ASP A 299 5.73 0.99 -6.95
CA ASP A 299 5.71 2.25 -6.19
C ASP A 299 6.95 3.08 -6.56
N LEU A 300 6.74 4.38 -6.72
CA LEU A 300 7.79 5.35 -7.02
C LEU A 300 8.92 5.33 -5.98
N ASN A 301 8.59 5.22 -4.68
CA ASN A 301 9.60 5.22 -3.63
C ASN A 301 10.50 4.00 -3.72
N PHE A 302 9.89 2.87 -4.03
CA PHE A 302 10.58 1.63 -4.25
C PHE A 302 11.50 1.70 -5.48
N ILE A 303 10.97 2.19 -6.62
CA ILE A 303 11.73 2.40 -7.85
C ILE A 303 12.92 3.33 -7.60
N ALA A 304 12.70 4.43 -6.86
CA ALA A 304 13.75 5.37 -6.49
C ALA A 304 14.84 4.75 -5.60
N LYS A 305 14.52 3.74 -4.77
CA LYS A 305 15.50 3.08 -3.90
C LYS A 305 16.42 2.13 -4.66
N TYR A 306 15.90 1.40 -5.65
CA TYR A 306 16.66 0.41 -6.42
C TYR A 306 17.38 1.00 -7.62
N VAL A 307 16.92 2.15 -8.10
CA VAL A 307 17.58 2.89 -9.17
C VAL A 307 17.93 4.28 -8.64
N PRO A 308 18.83 4.39 -7.64
CA PRO A 308 19.03 5.60 -6.82
C PRO A 308 19.42 6.85 -7.59
N ASP A 309 19.63 6.76 -8.89
CA ASP A 309 20.15 7.87 -9.67
C ASP A 309 19.75 7.92 -11.15
N ASN A 310 18.96 6.96 -11.66
CA ASN A 310 18.40 7.14 -13.01
C ASN A 310 17.03 7.77 -12.86
N VAL A 311 16.88 8.97 -13.43
CA VAL A 311 15.56 9.58 -13.57
C VAL A 311 14.86 8.87 -14.73
N PRO A 312 13.69 8.22 -14.51
CA PRO A 312 12.91 7.66 -15.60
C PRO A 312 12.56 8.76 -16.60
N LEU A 313 12.60 8.43 -17.90
CA LEU A 313 12.20 9.34 -18.98
C LEU A 313 10.74 9.76 -18.82
N ALA A 314 9.89 8.80 -18.51
CA ALA A 314 8.47 9.02 -18.27
C ALA A 314 8.02 8.18 -17.08
N VAL A 315 7.16 8.76 -16.25
CA VAL A 315 6.49 8.06 -15.15
C VAL A 315 5.00 8.22 -15.38
N ILE A 316 4.34 7.09 -15.64
CA ILE A 316 2.91 7.07 -15.95
C ILE A 316 2.19 6.42 -14.79
N HIS A 317 1.36 7.19 -14.10
CA HIS A 317 0.44 6.63 -13.11
C HIS A 317 -0.69 5.88 -13.84
N PHE A 318 -0.90 4.60 -13.51
CA PHE A 318 -1.90 3.78 -14.22
C PHE A 318 -2.98 3.18 -13.30
N THR A 319 -2.66 2.85 -12.06
CA THR A 319 -3.65 2.34 -11.09
C THR A 319 -3.17 2.61 -9.66
N HIS A 320 -4.00 2.29 -8.67
CA HIS A 320 -3.59 2.26 -7.27
C HIS A 320 -3.53 0.82 -6.76
N LYS A 321 -2.48 0.48 -6.01
CA LYS A 321 -2.50 -0.68 -5.13
C LYS A 321 -3.14 -0.25 -3.82
N SER A 322 -4.09 -1.02 -3.34
CA SER A 322 -4.67 -0.81 -2.03
C SER A 322 -5.06 -2.14 -1.42
N LEU A 323 -5.06 -2.22 -0.10
CA LEU A 323 -5.60 -3.35 0.64
C LEU A 323 -7.04 -3.06 0.99
N ASN A 324 -7.91 -4.04 0.86
CA ASN A 324 -9.24 -3.95 1.41
C ASN A 324 -9.50 -5.18 2.27
N TYR A 325 -10.68 -5.25 2.84
CA TYR A 325 -11.10 -6.38 3.62
C TYR A 325 -12.54 -6.78 3.34
N ILE A 326 -12.83 -8.03 3.67
CA ILE A 326 -14.14 -8.62 3.59
C ILE A 326 -14.51 -9.26 4.92
N SER A 327 -15.76 -9.08 5.34
CA SER A 327 -16.33 -9.75 6.50
C SER A 327 -17.81 -10.04 6.26
N CYS A 328 -18.33 -11.14 6.80
CA CYS A 328 -19.78 -11.34 6.92
C CYS A 328 -20.29 -11.03 8.33
N PHE A 329 -19.41 -10.58 9.23
CA PHE A 329 -19.83 -10.11 10.55
C PHE A 329 -20.65 -8.84 10.39
N ARG A 330 -21.80 -8.82 11.06
CA ARG A 330 -22.64 -7.64 11.17
C ARG A 330 -23.08 -7.52 12.62
N LYS A 331 -22.99 -6.31 13.17
CA LYS A 331 -23.57 -6.08 14.49
C LYS A 331 -25.05 -5.88 14.27
N GLU A 332 -25.83 -6.86 14.70
CA GLU A 332 -27.29 -6.71 14.73
C GLU A 332 -27.60 -5.46 15.56
N ALA A 333 -28.22 -4.47 14.93
CA ALA A 333 -28.69 -3.30 15.65
C ALA A 333 -29.67 -3.82 16.70
N ILE A 334 -29.37 -3.56 17.97
CA ILE A 334 -30.17 -4.08 19.09
C ILE A 334 -31.62 -3.63 18.86
N VAL A 335 -32.51 -4.62 18.79
CA VAL A 335 -33.94 -4.46 18.49
C VAL A 335 -34.62 -3.49 19.47
N TYR A 336 -34.08 -3.24 20.67
CA TYR A 336 -34.68 -2.32 21.64
C TYR A 336 -34.75 -0.88 21.18
N SER A 337 -33.71 -0.41 20.48
CA SER A 337 -33.72 0.95 19.93
C SER A 337 -34.91 1.16 19.00
N MET A 338 -35.40 0.11 18.36
CA MET A 338 -36.55 0.14 17.47
C MET A 338 -37.87 0.51 18.13
N TYR A 339 -38.03 0.24 19.44
CA TYR A 339 -39.25 0.58 20.18
C TYR A 339 -39.19 2.01 20.75
N VAL A 340 -37.99 2.54 21.02
CA VAL A 340 -37.82 3.89 21.59
C VAL A 340 -37.65 4.94 20.50
N LYS A 341 -36.92 4.61 19.42
CA LYS A 341 -36.59 5.46 18.26
C LYS A 341 -37.75 5.88 17.33
N PRO A 342 -38.96 5.27 17.32
CA PRO A 342 -40.07 5.78 16.52
C PRO A 342 -40.41 7.24 16.86
N LEU A 343 -40.09 7.67 18.08
CA LEU A 343 -40.19 9.05 18.53
C LEU A 343 -38.81 9.50 19.02
N ASP A 344 -38.39 10.70 18.62
CA ASP A 344 -37.16 11.28 19.13
C ASP A 344 -37.28 11.56 20.63
N LEU A 345 -36.14 11.65 21.33
CA LEU A 345 -36.12 11.98 22.76
C LEU A 345 -36.91 13.27 23.06
N SER A 346 -36.85 14.25 22.16
CA SER A 346 -37.63 15.50 22.27
C SER A 346 -39.14 15.26 22.28
N SER A 347 -39.64 14.41 21.37
CA SER A 347 -41.06 14.05 21.31
C SER A 347 -41.52 13.34 22.58
N TRP A 348 -40.71 12.44 23.13
CA TRP A 348 -40.99 11.80 24.43
C TRP A 348 -41.05 12.81 25.57
N THR A 349 -40.09 13.73 25.65
CA THR A 349 -40.08 14.78 26.68
C THR A 349 -41.28 15.72 26.55
N LEU A 350 -41.72 16.02 25.32
CA LEU A 350 -42.88 16.86 25.07
C LEU A 350 -44.19 16.13 25.45
N LEU A 351 -44.32 14.86 25.09
CA LEU A 351 -45.48 14.03 25.44
C LEU A 351 -45.59 13.86 26.96
N PHE A 352 -44.48 13.57 27.64
CA PHE A 352 -44.44 13.43 29.09
C PHE A 352 -44.71 14.76 29.82
N SER A 353 -44.15 15.87 29.32
CA SER A 353 -44.40 17.19 29.92
C SER A 353 -45.86 17.61 29.73
N PHE A 354 -46.45 17.39 28.56
CA PHE A 354 -47.86 17.67 28.30
C PHE A 354 -48.78 16.81 29.18
N LEU A 355 -48.46 15.52 29.35
CA LEU A 355 -49.14 14.61 30.28
C LEU A 355 -49.09 15.13 31.72
N LEU A 356 -47.94 15.57 32.21
CA LEU A 356 -47.81 16.12 33.56
C LEU A 356 -48.61 17.42 33.73
N VAL A 357 -48.50 18.34 32.78
CA VAL A 357 -49.19 19.63 32.83
C VAL A 357 -50.71 19.43 32.85
N ILE A 358 -51.26 18.62 31.95
CA ILE A 358 -52.71 18.37 31.93
C ILE A 358 -53.19 17.67 33.21
N SER A 359 -52.39 16.73 33.73
CA SER A 359 -52.70 16.01 34.96
C SER A 359 -52.73 16.95 36.16
N ILE A 360 -51.75 17.85 36.28
CA ILE A 360 -51.67 18.85 37.36
C ILE A 360 -52.84 19.84 37.25
N LEU A 361 -53.11 20.38 36.06
CA LEU A 361 -54.22 21.31 35.85
C LEU A 361 -55.57 20.68 36.19
N THR A 362 -55.76 19.41 35.83
CA THR A 362 -56.99 18.67 36.12
C THR A 362 -57.12 18.34 37.60
N ASP A 363 -56.03 17.93 38.26
CA ASP A 363 -56.01 17.73 39.72
C ASP A 363 -56.30 19.03 40.48
N LEU A 364 -55.73 20.16 40.05
CA LEU A 364 -56.02 21.47 40.61
C LEU A 364 -57.48 21.84 40.43
N PHE A 365 -58.05 21.61 39.24
CA PHE A 365 -59.46 21.85 38.98
C PHE A 365 -60.36 20.98 39.87
N ILE A 366 -60.10 19.68 39.99
CA ILE A 366 -60.90 18.77 40.83
C ILE A 366 -60.81 19.15 42.30
N ARG A 367 -59.60 19.43 42.82
CA ARG A 367 -59.41 19.73 44.24
C ARG A 367 -59.90 21.12 44.61
N TYR A 368 -59.64 22.12 43.78
CA TYR A 368 -59.92 23.51 44.12
C TYR A 368 -61.33 23.94 43.72
N HIS A 369 -61.76 23.62 42.49
CA HIS A 369 -63.09 24.03 42.00
C HIS A 369 -64.19 23.06 42.42
N LEU A 370 -63.97 21.75 42.34
CA LEU A 370 -64.99 20.76 42.72
C LEU A 370 -64.97 20.40 44.21
N LYS A 371 -63.93 20.83 44.96
CA LYS A 371 -63.75 20.58 46.39
C LYS A 371 -63.76 19.09 46.78
N ILE A 372 -63.33 18.22 45.87
CA ILE A 372 -63.27 16.77 46.09
C ILE A 372 -61.88 16.43 46.66
N ASN A 373 -61.82 16.14 47.97
CA ASN A 373 -60.56 15.91 48.69
C ASN A 373 -59.96 14.50 48.50
N LEU A 374 -60.72 13.54 47.97
CA LEU A 374 -60.38 12.11 47.92
C LEU A 374 -60.30 11.52 46.49
N ALA A 375 -60.09 12.35 45.48
CA ALA A 375 -59.95 11.86 44.11
C ALA A 375 -58.58 11.14 43.92
N PRO A 376 -58.55 9.92 43.34
CA PRO A 376 -57.30 9.34 42.85
C PRO A 376 -56.67 10.24 41.77
N SER A 377 -55.36 10.15 41.58
CA SER A 377 -54.63 11.06 40.69
C SER A 377 -55.18 11.02 39.26
N SER A 378 -55.47 12.21 38.70
CA SER A 378 -55.86 12.35 37.28
C SER A 378 -54.75 11.90 36.32
N PHE A 379 -53.51 11.76 36.81
CA PHE A 379 -52.38 11.29 36.00
C PHE A 379 -52.60 9.89 35.43
N LEU A 380 -53.14 8.97 36.23
CA LEU A 380 -53.41 7.60 35.77
C LEU A 380 -54.54 7.56 34.72
N PHE A 381 -55.49 8.50 34.80
CA PHE A 381 -56.54 8.68 33.80
C PHE A 381 -55.94 9.02 32.43
N PHE A 382 -55.11 10.06 32.38
CA PHE A 382 -54.49 10.51 31.13
C PHE A 382 -53.40 9.55 30.64
N LEU A 383 -52.61 8.96 31.54
CA LEU A 383 -51.59 7.97 31.15
C LEU A 383 -52.22 6.72 30.55
N GLY A 384 -53.30 6.20 31.15
CA GLY A 384 -54.01 5.02 30.64
C GLY A 384 -54.49 5.22 29.21
N SER A 385 -54.99 6.41 28.87
CA SER A 385 -55.42 6.73 27.51
C SER A 385 -54.30 6.82 26.45
N ILE A 386 -53.04 7.06 26.86
CA ILE A 386 -51.88 6.95 25.96
C ILE A 386 -51.46 5.48 25.79
N ILE A 387 -51.71 4.64 26.79
CA ILE A 387 -51.40 3.19 26.74
C ILE A 387 -52.53 2.41 26.03
N ASP A 388 -53.59 3.11 25.61
CA ASP A 388 -54.81 2.52 25.05
C ASP A 388 -55.57 1.62 26.05
N GLU A 389 -55.37 1.88 27.35
CA GLU A 389 -56.04 1.20 28.46
C GLU A 389 -56.83 2.25 29.27
N PRO A 390 -58.06 2.58 28.82
CA PRO A 390 -58.82 3.67 29.41
C PRO A 390 -59.19 3.33 30.85
N SER A 391 -58.75 4.17 31.79
CA SER A 391 -59.20 4.07 33.17
C SER A 391 -60.47 4.91 33.39
N ASN A 392 -61.29 4.47 34.33
CA ASN A 392 -62.49 5.22 34.69
C ASN A 392 -62.10 6.58 35.30
N PRO A 393 -62.90 7.65 35.09
CA PRO A 393 -62.66 8.93 35.74
C PRO A 393 -62.61 8.76 37.27
N PRO A 394 -61.83 9.58 37.99
CA PRO A 394 -61.57 9.41 39.42
C PRO A 394 -62.81 9.28 40.30
N ASN A 395 -63.90 9.95 39.90
CA ASN A 395 -65.22 9.89 40.53
C ASN A 395 -66.30 10.11 39.46
N SER A 396 -67.46 9.46 39.62
CA SER A 396 -68.65 9.66 38.78
C SER A 396 -69.10 11.14 38.71
N GLU A 397 -68.91 11.91 39.78
CA GLU A 397 -69.21 13.36 39.81
C GLU A 397 -68.27 14.17 38.91
N VAL A 398 -66.98 13.82 38.90
CA VAL A 398 -65.97 14.43 38.03
C VAL A 398 -66.28 14.10 36.57
N GLY A 399 -66.62 12.84 36.29
CA GLY A 399 -66.98 12.39 34.94
C GLY A 399 -68.26 13.04 34.38
N ARG A 400 -69.18 13.50 35.25
CA ARG A 400 -70.39 14.24 34.83
C ARG A 400 -70.14 15.71 34.57
N ASN A 401 -69.04 16.28 35.05
CA ASN A 401 -68.75 17.70 34.88
C ASN A 401 -68.42 18.04 33.41
N PRO A 402 -69.09 19.02 32.78
CA PRO A 402 -68.90 19.33 31.36
C PRO A 402 -67.49 19.84 31.04
N HIS A 403 -66.83 20.57 31.96
CA HIS A 403 -65.49 21.10 31.74
C HIS A 403 -64.43 20.00 31.75
N PHE A 404 -64.54 19.05 32.70
CA PHE A 404 -63.67 17.87 32.72
C PHE A 404 -63.84 17.03 31.46
N ARG A 405 -65.08 16.81 31.01
CA ARG A 405 -65.37 16.08 29.77
C ARG A 405 -64.77 16.76 28.55
N LEU A 406 -64.91 18.09 28.43
CA LEU A 406 -64.36 18.83 27.29
C LEU A 406 -62.83 18.72 27.24
N GLY A 407 -62.14 18.90 28.37
CA GLY A 407 -60.68 18.72 28.43
C GLY A 407 -60.23 17.29 28.13
N SER A 408 -60.97 16.31 28.66
CA SER A 408 -60.70 14.89 28.44
C SER A 408 -60.93 14.48 26.98
N ILE A 409 -61.95 15.01 26.29
CA ILE A 409 -62.21 14.71 24.87
C ILE A 409 -61.03 15.14 24.01
N TRP A 410 -60.49 16.35 24.22
CA TRP A 410 -59.33 16.84 23.48
C TRP A 410 -58.08 16.00 23.74
N TRP A 411 -57.85 15.62 25.00
CA TRP A 411 -56.74 14.75 25.35
C TRP A 411 -56.88 13.35 24.71
N LEU A 412 -58.06 12.74 24.78
CA LEU A 412 -58.31 11.42 24.18
C LEU A 412 -58.09 11.45 22.67
N LEU A 413 -58.50 12.53 21.99
CA LEU A 413 -58.22 12.70 20.57
C LEU A 413 -56.70 12.79 20.32
N ALA A 414 -55.98 13.58 21.12
CA ALA A 414 -54.53 13.71 21.00
C ALA A 414 -53.81 12.39 21.31
N SER A 415 -54.28 11.62 22.30
CA SER A 415 -53.69 10.33 22.67
C SER A 415 -53.87 9.31 21.55
N ILE A 416 -55.07 9.22 20.95
CA ILE A 416 -55.34 8.35 19.79
C ILE A 416 -54.43 8.70 18.60
N VAL A 417 -54.22 9.98 18.32
CA VAL A 417 -53.32 10.40 17.24
C VAL A 417 -51.87 10.02 17.56
N ALA A 418 -51.43 10.24 18.81
CA ALA A 418 -50.07 9.92 19.25
C ALA A 418 -49.80 8.40 19.24
N THR A 419 -50.73 7.58 19.73
CA THR A 419 -50.60 6.11 19.74
C THR A 419 -50.60 5.54 18.34
N ASN A 420 -51.53 5.96 17.48
CA ASN A 420 -51.56 5.52 16.09
C ASN A 420 -50.31 5.97 15.31
N GLY A 421 -49.81 7.18 15.56
CA GLY A 421 -48.56 7.66 15.01
C GLY A 421 -47.37 6.79 15.45
N TYR A 422 -47.25 6.53 16.75
CA TYR A 422 -46.22 5.66 17.32
C TYR A 422 -46.27 4.24 16.72
N ILE A 423 -47.45 3.62 16.68
CA ILE A 423 -47.65 2.28 16.11
C ILE A 423 -47.28 2.27 14.63
N SER A 424 -47.69 3.29 13.86
CA SER A 424 -47.34 3.42 12.44
C SER A 424 -45.82 3.49 12.22
N PHE A 425 -45.11 4.31 12.99
CA PHE A 425 -43.65 4.39 12.92
C PHE A 425 -42.97 3.09 13.39
N LEU A 426 -43.50 2.45 14.43
CA LEU A 426 -43.01 1.17 14.91
C LEU A 426 -43.17 0.09 13.83
N VAL A 427 -44.33 -0.03 13.21
CA VAL A 427 -44.61 -0.97 12.11
C VAL A 427 -43.72 -0.67 10.90
N THR A 428 -43.53 0.59 10.54
CA THR A 428 -42.64 0.98 9.45
C THR A 428 -41.21 0.54 9.73
N ASN A 429 -40.71 0.78 10.95
CA ASN A 429 -39.41 0.30 11.36
C ASN A 429 -39.35 -1.23 11.36
N LEU A 430 -40.42 -1.94 11.76
CA LEU A 430 -40.51 -3.41 11.77
C LEU A 430 -40.46 -4.02 10.38
N ASN A 431 -41.09 -3.36 9.42
CA ASN A 431 -41.08 -3.79 8.01
C ASN A 431 -39.80 -3.41 7.28
N ALA A 432 -39.12 -2.35 7.70
CA ALA A 432 -37.84 -1.88 7.14
C ALA A 432 -36.77 -1.80 8.24
N PRO A 433 -36.28 -2.96 8.74
CA PRO A 433 -35.28 -2.96 9.79
C PRO A 433 -34.06 -2.16 9.36
N PHE A 434 -33.50 -1.37 10.30
CA PHE A 434 -32.29 -0.61 10.01
C PHE A 434 -31.24 -1.53 9.39
N PRO A 435 -30.54 -1.07 8.34
CA PRO A 435 -29.45 -1.85 7.81
C PRO A 435 -28.52 -2.20 8.97
N PRO A 436 -28.12 -3.47 9.11
CA PRO A 436 -27.27 -3.88 10.21
C PRO A 436 -26.01 -3.02 10.17
N LYS A 437 -25.43 -2.69 11.34
CA LYS A 437 -24.20 -1.92 11.36
C LYS A 437 -23.09 -2.79 10.78
N ILE A 438 -22.71 -2.47 9.55
CA ILE A 438 -21.58 -3.04 8.84
C ILE A 438 -20.34 -2.29 9.32
N PHE A 439 -19.23 -3.01 9.39
CA PHE A 439 -17.92 -2.44 9.68
C PHE A 439 -17.31 -2.10 8.33
N ASP A 440 -17.52 -0.86 7.91
CA ASP A 440 -17.18 -0.35 6.58
C ASP A 440 -15.84 0.41 6.60
N THR A 441 -15.50 1.06 7.71
CA THR A 441 -14.19 1.68 7.94
C THR A 441 -13.27 0.83 8.82
N VAL A 442 -11.97 0.98 8.69
CA VAL A 442 -10.99 0.17 9.44
C VAL A 442 -10.95 0.54 10.93
N GLU A 443 -11.28 1.79 11.27
CA GLU A 443 -11.40 2.24 12.65
C GLU A 443 -12.47 1.46 13.41
N SER A 444 -13.51 1.02 12.70
CA SER A 444 -14.58 0.23 13.30
C SER A 444 -14.11 -1.19 13.70
N LEU A 445 -13.00 -1.66 13.14
CA LEU A 445 -12.36 -2.94 13.48
C LEU A 445 -11.51 -2.87 14.75
N TYR A 446 -11.17 -1.66 15.21
CA TYR A 446 -10.36 -1.46 16.39
C TYR A 446 -11.10 -1.86 17.67
N CYS A 447 -10.40 -2.51 18.59
CA CYS A 447 -10.94 -2.94 19.88
C CYS A 447 -10.93 -1.82 20.91
N GLN A 448 -9.94 -0.94 20.81
CA GLN A 448 -9.75 0.21 21.69
C GLN A 448 -9.86 1.48 20.84
N GLY A 449 -10.28 2.58 21.48
CA GLY A 449 -10.34 3.87 20.80
C GLY A 449 -8.98 4.26 20.21
N LYS A 450 -8.99 4.94 19.07
CA LYS A 450 -7.78 5.41 18.38
C LYS A 450 -6.94 6.23 19.36
N LYS A 451 -5.67 5.84 19.54
CA LYS A 451 -4.68 6.72 20.17
C LYS A 451 -4.20 7.70 19.11
N GLU A 452 -4.52 8.97 19.29
CA GLU A 452 -4.04 10.04 18.42
C GLU A 452 -2.61 10.44 18.81
N ASN A 453 -1.82 10.91 17.83
CA ASN A 453 -0.48 11.50 18.02
C ASN A 453 0.60 10.54 18.56
N LEU A 454 0.70 9.35 17.97
CA LEU A 454 1.81 8.44 18.24
C LEU A 454 3.13 8.97 17.68
N THR A 455 4.19 8.86 18.48
CA THR A 455 5.56 9.19 18.04
C THR A 455 6.18 8.02 17.26
N THR A 456 7.13 8.31 16.35
CA THR A 456 7.87 7.27 15.60
C THR A 456 8.56 6.26 16.53
N ILE A 457 8.98 6.68 17.73
CA ILE A 457 9.62 5.83 18.74
C ILE A 457 8.63 4.80 19.31
N GLU A 458 7.40 5.23 19.64
CA GLU A 458 6.35 4.32 20.13
C GLU A 458 5.98 3.28 19.09
N LEU A 459 6.03 3.64 17.79
CA LEU A 459 5.85 2.67 16.71
C LEU A 459 6.97 1.64 16.67
N ILE A 460 8.23 2.06 16.65
CA ILE A 460 9.37 1.14 16.63
C ILE A 460 9.25 0.19 17.83
N ASP A 461 8.96 0.72 19.02
CA ASP A 461 8.76 -0.09 20.22
C ASP A 461 7.52 -1.01 20.13
N SER A 462 6.43 -0.58 19.49
CA SER A 462 5.26 -1.45 19.27
C SER A 462 5.52 -2.57 18.25
N THR A 463 6.29 -2.27 17.21
CA THR A 463 6.65 -3.18 16.12
C THR A 463 7.66 -4.18 16.65
N GLU A 464 8.72 -3.73 17.31
CA GLU A 464 9.67 -4.60 18.01
C GLU A 464 8.97 -5.46 19.07
N ARG A 465 8.02 -4.91 19.85
CA ARG A 465 7.25 -5.73 20.79
C ARG A 465 6.35 -6.73 20.09
N PHE A 466 5.80 -6.40 18.93
CA PHE A 466 4.99 -7.34 18.15
C PHE A 466 5.86 -8.44 17.53
N GLU A 467 6.99 -8.06 16.93
CA GLU A 467 8.01 -8.97 16.40
C GLU A 467 8.54 -9.85 17.52
N LYS A 468 9.07 -9.31 18.62
CA LYS A 468 9.51 -10.09 19.80
C LYS A 468 8.42 -11.00 20.38
N ARG A 469 7.15 -10.62 20.29
CA ARG A 469 6.00 -11.48 20.67
C ARG A 469 5.78 -12.62 19.68
N CYS A 470 5.87 -12.35 18.37
CA CYS A 470 5.70 -13.36 17.32
C CYS A 470 6.91 -14.30 17.21
N GLU A 471 8.08 -13.73 17.47
CA GLU A 471 9.40 -14.36 17.50
C GLU A 471 9.73 -14.99 18.84
N GLY A 472 8.84 -14.95 19.84
CA GLY A 472 9.06 -15.59 21.15
C GLY A 472 10.50 -15.49 21.70
N ASP A 473 10.88 -14.33 22.26
CA ASP A 473 12.15 -14.15 23.00
C ASP A 473 13.42 -14.63 22.24
N HIS A 474 13.50 -14.28 20.96
CA HIS A 474 14.71 -14.39 20.17
C HIS A 474 15.78 -13.36 20.60
N VAL A 475 16.58 -13.69 21.62
CA VAL A 475 17.97 -13.18 21.66
C VAL A 475 18.77 -13.95 20.61
N PHE A 476 18.64 -13.53 19.34
CA PHE A 476 19.54 -13.94 18.27
C PHE A 476 20.90 -13.26 18.52
N HIS A 477 21.79 -13.93 19.23
CA HIS A 477 23.21 -13.67 19.07
C HIS A 477 23.66 -14.41 17.79
N PRO A 478 24.15 -13.72 16.74
CA PRO A 478 24.64 -14.37 15.52
C PRO A 478 25.86 -15.29 15.75
N ASN A 479 26.42 -15.31 16.97
CA ASN A 479 27.47 -16.23 17.41
C ASN A 479 27.02 -17.29 18.42
N ALA A 480 25.71 -17.38 18.74
CA ALA A 480 25.21 -18.45 19.59
C ALA A 480 25.16 -19.75 18.78
N THR A 481 26.15 -20.59 19.02
CA THR A 481 26.24 -21.99 18.58
C THR A 481 24.93 -22.71 18.91
N LEU A 482 24.05 -22.84 17.91
CA LEU A 482 22.88 -23.73 17.81
C LEU A 482 22.40 -24.34 19.16
N ASP A 483 22.07 -23.50 20.15
CA ASP A 483 21.69 -24.04 21.46
C ASP A 483 20.27 -24.56 21.32
N ARG A 484 20.19 -25.89 21.31
CA ARG A 484 19.02 -26.77 21.38
C ARG A 484 17.87 -26.22 22.22
N ARG A 485 18.15 -25.46 23.28
CA ARG A 485 17.16 -24.83 24.16
C ARG A 485 16.33 -23.72 23.49
N VAL A 486 16.85 -23.07 22.45
CA VAL A 486 16.17 -21.98 21.72
C VAL A 486 15.08 -22.54 20.79
N LEU A 487 15.34 -23.68 20.12
CA LEU A 487 14.33 -24.37 19.30
C LEU A 487 13.26 -25.07 20.15
N GLU A 488 13.60 -25.57 21.35
CA GLU A 488 12.65 -26.25 22.24
C GLU A 488 11.63 -25.29 22.87
N ARG A 489 12.00 -24.04 23.17
CA ARG A 489 11.05 -23.02 23.66
C ARG A 489 10.13 -22.45 22.59
N PHE A 490 10.56 -22.51 21.33
CA PHE A 490 9.94 -21.77 20.23
C PHE A 490 8.50 -22.19 19.90
N ASN A 491 8.11 -23.43 20.22
CA ASN A 491 6.89 -24.00 19.64
C ASN A 491 5.82 -24.43 20.66
N LEU A 492 6.16 -24.63 21.93
CA LEU A 492 5.19 -24.97 22.97
C LEU A 492 4.56 -23.72 23.63
N ASN A 493 5.35 -22.65 23.77
CA ASN A 493 4.88 -21.43 24.43
C ASN A 493 4.04 -20.56 23.49
N ASN A 494 4.27 -20.58 22.18
CA ASN A 494 3.60 -19.64 21.27
C ASN A 494 2.11 -19.95 21.09
N VAL A 495 1.71 -21.21 20.91
CA VAL A 495 0.28 -21.56 20.72
C VAL A 495 -0.54 -21.23 21.96
N THR A 496 -0.05 -21.59 23.14
CA THR A 496 -0.72 -21.31 24.42
C THR A 496 -0.68 -19.83 24.77
N PHE A 497 0.41 -19.12 24.46
CA PHE A 497 0.50 -17.67 24.58
C PHE A 497 -0.54 -16.96 23.70
N PHE A 498 -0.61 -17.28 22.40
CA PHE A 498 -1.60 -16.68 21.50
C PHE A 498 -3.03 -17.05 21.91
N GLU A 499 -3.26 -18.31 22.30
CA GLU A 499 -4.56 -18.72 22.81
C GLU A 499 -4.93 -17.87 24.04
N ASN A 500 -4.09 -17.79 25.06
CA ASN A 500 -4.38 -17.03 26.28
C ASN A 500 -4.56 -15.53 26.02
N TRP A 501 -3.74 -14.95 25.14
CA TRP A 501 -3.80 -13.54 24.77
C TRP A 501 -5.12 -13.18 24.07
N HIS A 502 -5.70 -14.12 23.31
CA HIS A 502 -6.90 -13.87 22.52
C HIS A 502 -8.18 -14.55 23.04
N ARG A 503 -8.10 -15.53 23.95
CA ARG A 503 -9.26 -16.29 24.47
C ARG A 503 -10.28 -15.39 25.16
N GLY A 504 -9.85 -14.23 25.67
CA GLY A 504 -10.71 -13.20 26.27
C GLY A 504 -10.98 -11.98 25.39
N SER A 505 -10.40 -11.85 24.20
CA SER A 505 -10.54 -10.61 23.43
C SER A 505 -11.87 -10.57 22.66
N HIS A 506 -12.67 -9.52 22.89
CA HIS A 506 -13.87 -9.22 22.09
C HIS A 506 -13.53 -8.61 20.71
N CYS A 507 -12.28 -8.73 20.29
CA CYS A 507 -11.68 -8.13 19.12
C CYS A 507 -12.03 -8.84 17.82
N PHE A 508 -11.78 -8.14 16.70
CA PHE A 508 -11.75 -8.79 15.40
C PHE A 508 -10.51 -9.65 15.22
N SER A 509 -10.69 -10.72 14.46
CA SER A 509 -9.61 -11.54 13.92
C SER A 509 -9.30 -11.02 12.53
N ILE A 510 -8.05 -10.66 12.31
CA ILE A 510 -7.52 -10.04 11.12
C ILE A 510 -6.73 -11.10 10.39
N LEU A 511 -7.39 -11.71 9.42
CA LEU A 511 -6.83 -12.81 8.65
C LEU A 511 -6.36 -12.28 7.31
N SER A 512 -5.33 -12.86 6.73
CA SER A 512 -4.91 -12.58 5.35
C SER A 512 -4.28 -13.83 4.74
N ASN A 513 -4.10 -13.87 3.42
CA ASN A 513 -3.53 -15.08 2.80
C ASN A 513 -2.11 -15.34 3.27
N ARG A 514 -1.80 -16.62 3.48
CA ARG A 514 -0.42 -17.07 3.59
C ARG A 514 0.25 -17.05 2.20
N ARG A 515 1.37 -16.32 2.08
CA ARG A 515 2.20 -16.18 0.86
C ARG A 515 3.36 -17.17 0.81
N TYR A 516 4.00 -17.45 1.94
CA TYR A 516 5.21 -18.26 2.00
C TYR A 516 5.03 -19.49 2.90
N ASP A 517 5.53 -20.65 2.45
CA ASP A 517 5.56 -21.90 3.21
C ASP A 517 6.74 -21.90 4.22
N THR A 518 6.79 -20.88 5.09
CA THR A 518 7.79 -20.74 6.17
C THR A 518 7.23 -21.25 7.50
N LEU A 519 7.55 -20.63 8.65
CA LEU A 519 6.89 -20.96 9.92
C LEU A 519 5.44 -20.44 9.93
N VAL A 520 4.50 -21.26 10.41
CA VAL A 520 3.06 -20.94 10.38
C VAL A 520 2.69 -19.68 11.13
N PHE A 521 3.41 -19.36 12.21
CA PHE A 521 3.19 -18.19 13.05
C PHE A 521 4.18 -17.05 12.76
N HIS A 522 4.94 -17.13 11.66
CA HIS A 522 5.81 -16.03 11.27
C HIS A 522 4.96 -14.97 10.55
N PRO A 523 4.88 -13.72 11.08
CA PRO A 523 3.98 -12.70 10.55
C PRO A 523 4.18 -12.43 9.06
N TRP A 524 5.44 -12.40 8.61
CA TRP A 524 5.80 -12.16 7.21
C TRP A 524 5.33 -13.25 6.24
N SER A 525 4.85 -14.38 6.75
CA SER A 525 4.21 -15.39 5.91
C SER A 525 2.85 -14.92 5.40
N TYR A 526 2.29 -13.85 5.97
CA TYR A 526 0.93 -13.37 5.70
C TYR A 526 0.95 -12.05 4.93
N GLU A 527 0.06 -11.96 3.95
CA GLU A 527 -0.04 -10.87 2.98
C GLU A 527 -0.25 -9.48 3.60
N LEU A 528 -1.02 -9.39 4.69
CA LEU A 528 -1.25 -8.12 5.38
C LEU A 528 0.01 -7.59 6.05
N HIS A 529 0.74 -8.45 6.77
CA HIS A 529 1.97 -8.06 7.46
C HIS A 529 3.05 -7.61 6.47
N ASP A 530 3.27 -8.41 5.42
CA ASP A 530 4.20 -8.09 4.32
C ASP A 530 3.89 -6.73 3.68
N SER A 531 2.60 -6.38 3.57
CA SER A 531 2.18 -5.10 3.02
C SER A 531 2.32 -3.92 4.00
N LEU A 532 2.19 -4.15 5.31
CA LEU A 532 2.32 -3.12 6.35
C LEU A 532 3.79 -2.78 6.65
N GLU A 533 4.69 -3.77 6.57
CA GLU A 533 6.09 -3.59 6.99
C GLU A 533 6.95 -2.87 5.95
N LEU A 534 6.69 -3.08 4.66
CA LEU A 534 7.49 -2.50 3.57
C LEU A 534 7.41 -0.96 3.49
N ARG A 535 6.64 -0.30 4.36
CA ARG A 535 6.19 1.08 4.12
C ARG A 535 6.48 2.00 5.29
N ARG A 536 7.00 3.19 4.97
CA ARG A 536 7.54 4.16 5.94
C ARG A 536 6.89 5.55 5.87
N HIS A 537 5.63 5.65 5.47
CA HIS A 537 4.90 6.93 5.48
C HIS A 537 4.13 7.13 6.80
N ASP A 538 4.08 8.37 7.29
CA ASP A 538 3.51 8.76 8.60
C ASP A 538 2.07 8.31 8.83
N ASP A 539 1.21 8.34 7.81
CA ASP A 539 -0.19 7.93 7.94
C ASP A 539 -0.33 6.39 8.01
N GLU A 540 0.47 5.68 7.23
CA GLU A 540 0.50 4.21 7.21
C GLU A 540 1.14 3.66 8.49
N PHE A 541 2.08 4.41 9.06
CA PHE A 541 2.71 4.13 10.34
C PHE A 541 1.69 4.10 11.49
N GLN A 542 0.75 5.05 11.55
CA GLN A 542 -0.29 5.03 12.57
C GLN A 542 -1.18 3.79 12.45
N LEU A 543 -1.54 3.42 11.23
CA LEU A 543 -2.37 2.25 10.94
C LEU A 543 -1.69 0.95 11.40
N ALA A 544 -0.43 0.74 11.01
CA ALA A 544 0.35 -0.42 11.42
C ALA A 544 0.46 -0.52 12.96
N HIS A 545 0.76 0.60 13.63
CA HIS A 545 0.77 0.64 15.10
C HIS A 545 -0.56 0.19 15.71
N GLN A 546 -1.70 0.67 15.18
CA GLN A 546 -3.02 0.29 15.70
C GLN A 546 -3.26 -1.22 15.58
N PHE A 547 -2.83 -1.85 14.48
CA PHE A 547 -2.94 -3.29 14.31
C PHE A 547 -2.03 -4.09 15.25
N TYR A 548 -0.77 -3.66 15.44
CA TYR A 548 0.21 -4.39 16.27
C TYR A 548 0.04 -4.19 17.78
N SER A 549 -0.49 -3.04 18.19
CA SER A 549 -0.70 -2.71 19.61
C SER A 549 -1.96 -3.37 20.21
N GLN A 550 -2.93 -3.72 19.36
CA GLN A 550 -4.21 -4.27 19.82
C GLN A 550 -4.15 -5.81 19.96
N PRO A 551 -4.96 -6.40 20.86
CA PRO A 551 -5.04 -7.85 21.05
C PRO A 551 -5.88 -8.55 19.96
N MET A 552 -5.68 -8.13 18.71
CA MET A 552 -6.29 -8.70 17.50
C MET A 552 -5.60 -9.99 17.12
N ARG A 553 -6.39 -10.97 16.67
CA ARG A 553 -5.86 -12.26 16.24
C ARG A 553 -5.44 -12.20 14.76
N TRP A 554 -4.24 -12.69 14.45
CA TRP A 554 -3.71 -12.72 13.08
C TRP A 554 -3.81 -14.08 12.36
N TYR A 555 -4.20 -15.13 13.09
CA TYR A 555 -4.16 -16.52 12.64
C TYR A 555 -5.51 -17.22 12.82
N PRO A 556 -5.90 -18.20 11.99
CA PRO A 556 -7.17 -18.91 12.15
C PRO A 556 -7.25 -19.72 13.46
N LYS A 557 -8.43 -19.79 14.10
CA LYS A 557 -8.71 -20.52 15.36
C LYS A 557 -8.25 -21.97 15.34
N LYS A 558 -8.37 -22.63 14.19
CA LYS A 558 -8.01 -24.05 14.03
C LYS A 558 -6.53 -24.31 14.33
N LEU A 559 -5.65 -23.33 14.15
CA LEU A 559 -4.25 -23.46 14.52
C LEU A 559 -4.05 -23.60 16.04
N TRP A 560 -4.97 -23.11 16.84
CA TRP A 560 -4.88 -23.17 18.31
C TRP A 560 -5.44 -24.46 18.88
N THR A 561 -6.45 -25.02 18.22
CA THR A 561 -7.07 -26.29 18.64
C THR A 561 -6.29 -27.50 18.17
N MET A 562 -5.26 -27.32 17.33
CA MET A 562 -4.33 -28.39 16.98
C MET A 562 -3.61 -28.86 18.24
N LYS A 563 -3.92 -30.09 18.67
CA LYS A 563 -3.23 -30.75 19.77
C LYS A 563 -1.73 -30.71 19.48
N LEU A 564 -0.99 -30.02 20.33
CA LEU A 564 0.47 -30.02 20.31
C LEU A 564 0.92 -31.47 20.30
N VAL A 565 1.70 -31.86 19.29
CA VAL A 565 2.36 -33.16 19.32
C VAL A 565 3.29 -33.11 20.53
N PRO A 566 3.12 -33.99 21.54
CA PRO A 566 3.95 -33.97 22.73
C PRO A 566 5.41 -34.03 22.29
N PHE A 567 6.21 -33.05 22.73
CA PHE A 567 7.62 -33.01 22.41
C PHE A 567 8.26 -34.31 22.91
N ALA A 568 8.68 -35.17 21.99
CA ALA A 568 9.34 -36.41 22.32
C ALA A 568 10.73 -36.08 22.87
N SER A 569 10.79 -35.72 24.16
CA SER A 569 12.02 -35.41 24.91
C SER A 569 13.05 -36.53 24.85
N LYS A 570 12.62 -37.75 24.46
CA LYS A 570 13.47 -38.92 24.24
C LYS A 570 14.08 -39.05 22.84
N LEU A 571 13.65 -38.28 21.84
CA LEU A 571 14.08 -38.45 20.43
C LEU A 571 15.41 -37.74 20.09
N LEU A 572 16.23 -37.54 21.11
CA LEU A 572 17.24 -36.50 21.20
C LEU A 572 18.68 -37.01 21.01
N LEU A 573 18.86 -38.20 20.43
CA LEU A 573 20.20 -38.79 20.22
C LEU A 573 20.73 -38.67 18.78
N ASP A 574 19.89 -38.36 17.79
CA ASP A 574 20.33 -38.30 16.39
C ASP A 574 19.66 -37.15 15.62
N VAL A 575 20.48 -36.29 15.01
CA VAL A 575 20.05 -35.14 14.19
C VAL A 575 19.18 -35.59 13.01
N LYS A 576 19.43 -36.77 12.43
CA LYS A 576 18.64 -37.27 11.30
C LYS A 576 17.24 -37.71 11.73
N SER A 577 17.13 -38.37 12.89
CA SER A 577 15.85 -38.72 13.50
C SER A 577 15.07 -37.48 13.95
N TYR A 578 15.78 -36.47 14.48
CA TYR A 578 15.20 -35.15 14.77
C TYR A 578 14.69 -34.45 13.52
N MET A 579 15.49 -34.34 12.45
CA MET A 579 15.06 -33.71 11.19
C MET A 579 13.91 -34.48 10.53
N LYS A 580 13.89 -35.82 10.61
CA LYS A 580 12.77 -36.64 10.13
C LYS A 580 11.51 -36.42 10.94
N TYR A 581 11.61 -36.34 12.27
CA TYR A 581 10.49 -36.04 13.16
C TYR A 581 9.99 -34.61 12.96
N TYR A 582 10.89 -33.63 12.93
CA TYR A 582 10.63 -32.23 12.63
C TYR A 582 9.91 -32.09 11.28
N ASN A 583 10.42 -32.70 10.22
CA ASN A 583 9.79 -32.65 8.90
C ASN A 583 8.42 -33.34 8.84
N SER A 584 8.13 -34.30 9.72
CA SER A 584 6.87 -35.06 9.70
C SER A 584 5.83 -34.56 10.71
N HIS A 585 6.21 -33.88 11.77
CA HIS A 585 5.34 -33.55 12.91
C HIS A 585 5.25 -32.05 13.22
N TYR A 586 6.11 -31.19 12.66
CA TYR A 586 6.02 -29.75 12.89
C TYR A 586 5.05 -29.07 11.91
N LEU A 587 4.31 -28.10 12.46
CA LEU A 587 3.37 -27.22 11.75
C LEU A 587 3.97 -26.51 10.53
N GLN A 588 5.30 -26.45 10.40
CA GLN A 588 6.02 -25.72 9.35
C GLN A 588 5.66 -26.15 7.92
N PHE A 589 5.21 -27.39 7.71
CA PHE A 589 4.82 -27.89 6.39
C PHE A 589 3.32 -27.83 6.11
N LEU A 590 2.53 -27.12 6.93
CA LEU A 590 1.17 -26.81 6.53
C LEU A 590 1.22 -25.94 5.27
N SER A 591 0.82 -26.53 4.14
CA SER A 591 0.78 -25.80 2.87
C SER A 591 -0.04 -24.52 3.02
N SER A 592 0.38 -23.45 2.36
CA SER A 592 -0.39 -22.19 2.32
C SER A 592 -1.85 -22.42 1.95
N ALA A 593 -2.13 -23.38 1.05
CA ALA A 593 -3.50 -23.78 0.72
C ALA A 593 -4.32 -24.24 1.94
N ARG A 594 -3.76 -25.09 2.80
CA ARG A 594 -4.46 -25.63 3.98
C ARG A 594 -4.75 -24.57 5.04
N ILE A 595 -3.85 -23.60 5.22
CA ILE A 595 -4.08 -22.48 6.15
C ILE A 595 -5.11 -21.52 5.57
N ASN A 596 -5.05 -21.23 4.27
CA ASN A 596 -6.03 -20.40 3.60
C ASN A 596 -7.44 -21.05 3.65
N ASP A 597 -7.54 -22.38 3.57
CA ASP A 597 -8.81 -23.09 3.79
C ASP A 597 -9.38 -22.86 5.19
N TRP A 598 -8.53 -22.84 6.23
CA TRP A 598 -8.97 -22.56 7.60
C TRP A 598 -9.34 -21.10 7.83
N ILE A 599 -8.68 -20.18 7.13
CA ILE A 599 -9.04 -18.77 7.11
C ILE A 599 -10.42 -18.61 6.48
N GLU A 600 -10.65 -19.22 5.31
CA GLU A 600 -11.96 -19.23 4.65
C GLU A 600 -13.03 -19.80 5.58
N GLU A 601 -12.81 -20.97 6.17
CA GLU A 601 -13.73 -21.58 7.14
C GLU A 601 -14.07 -20.66 8.31
N GLU A 602 -13.10 -19.91 8.83
CA GLU A 602 -13.33 -18.98 9.91
C GLU A 602 -14.14 -17.76 9.44
N VAL A 603 -13.80 -17.17 8.29
CA VAL A 603 -14.52 -16.01 7.73
C VAL A 603 -15.98 -16.35 7.48
N VAL A 604 -16.27 -17.54 6.93
CA VAL A 604 -17.64 -17.97 6.62
C VAL A 604 -18.45 -18.34 7.86
N THR A 605 -17.83 -18.48 9.05
CA THR A 605 -18.60 -18.62 10.30
C THR A 605 -19.34 -17.34 10.70
N CYS A 606 -19.02 -16.21 10.08
CA CYS A 606 -19.55 -14.88 10.39
C CYS A 606 -19.41 -14.48 11.85
N GLY A 607 -18.36 -14.97 12.52
CA GLY A 607 -17.86 -14.39 13.77
C GLY A 607 -17.16 -13.06 13.52
N LYS A 608 -16.59 -12.45 14.57
CA LYS A 608 -15.73 -11.26 14.45
C LYS A 608 -14.39 -11.58 13.77
N SER A 609 -14.45 -11.91 12.49
CA SER A 609 -13.32 -12.22 11.64
C SER A 609 -13.44 -11.44 10.33
N VAL A 610 -12.31 -10.91 9.89
CA VAL A 610 -12.15 -10.04 8.74
C VAL A 610 -10.98 -10.60 7.95
N PHE A 611 -11.13 -10.67 6.64
CA PHE A 611 -10.08 -11.13 5.73
C PHE A 611 -9.56 -9.96 4.91
N PHE A 612 -8.27 -9.68 5.03
CA PHE A 612 -7.52 -8.66 4.29
C PHE A 612 -6.77 -9.27 3.12
N ALA A 613 -6.81 -8.57 1.98
CA ALA A 613 -6.01 -8.84 0.79
C ALA A 613 -5.98 -7.58 -0.09
N ASP A 614 -5.25 -7.62 -1.21
CA ASP A 614 -5.31 -6.57 -2.22
C ASP A 614 -6.77 -6.34 -2.68
N SER A 615 -7.18 -5.09 -2.86
CA SER A 615 -8.58 -4.68 -3.13
C SER A 615 -9.20 -5.43 -4.31
N GLU A 616 -8.42 -5.63 -5.37
CA GLU A 616 -8.86 -6.38 -6.55
C GLU A 616 -9.15 -7.84 -6.18
N ARG A 617 -8.25 -8.46 -5.41
CA ARG A 617 -8.39 -9.83 -4.94
C ARG A 617 -9.54 -9.99 -3.95
N ILE A 618 -9.80 -8.98 -3.10
CA ILE A 618 -10.95 -8.97 -2.18
C ILE A 618 -12.25 -9.05 -2.94
N GLU A 619 -12.40 -8.29 -4.02
CA GLU A 619 -13.62 -8.35 -4.85
C GLU A 619 -13.78 -9.72 -5.51
N LEU A 620 -12.67 -10.33 -5.99
CA LEU A 620 -12.72 -11.70 -6.50
C LEU A 620 -13.10 -12.71 -5.41
N GLN A 621 -12.52 -12.57 -4.23
CA GLN A 621 -12.79 -13.43 -3.09
C GLN A 621 -14.23 -13.28 -2.61
N ARG A 622 -14.79 -12.06 -2.62
CA ARG A 622 -16.20 -11.79 -2.32
C ARG A 622 -17.11 -12.54 -3.26
N GLN A 623 -16.90 -12.41 -4.57
CA GLN A 623 -17.70 -13.11 -5.56
C GLN A 623 -17.56 -14.64 -5.45
N ASN A 624 -16.37 -15.13 -5.09
CA ASN A 624 -16.14 -16.55 -4.83
C ASN A 624 -16.91 -17.03 -3.59
N PHE A 625 -16.89 -16.26 -2.51
CA PHE A 625 -17.61 -16.55 -1.28
C PHE A 625 -19.12 -16.46 -1.44
N GLU A 626 -19.66 -15.45 -2.11
CA GLU A 626 -21.10 -15.32 -2.36
C GLU A 626 -21.65 -16.48 -3.20
N ARG A 627 -20.85 -17.02 -4.13
CA ARG A 627 -21.23 -18.20 -4.91
C ARG A 627 -21.11 -19.49 -4.12
N SER A 628 -20.04 -19.63 -3.32
CA SER A 628 -19.80 -20.83 -2.52
C SER A 628 -20.69 -20.91 -1.28
N TYR A 629 -21.15 -19.76 -0.79
CA TYR A 629 -21.95 -19.59 0.41
C TYR A 629 -23.11 -18.61 0.16
N PRO A 630 -24.10 -18.96 -0.69
CA PRO A 630 -25.17 -18.05 -1.11
C PRO A 630 -26.07 -17.55 0.03
N LYS A 631 -26.06 -18.25 1.18
CA LYS A 631 -26.81 -17.87 2.39
C LYS A 631 -26.10 -16.79 3.21
N ILE A 632 -24.83 -16.53 2.95
CA ILE A 632 -24.02 -15.57 3.68
C ILE A 632 -23.84 -14.33 2.82
N LYS A 633 -24.20 -13.17 3.38
CA LYS A 633 -23.90 -11.88 2.77
C LYS A 633 -22.53 -11.43 3.25
N PHE A 634 -21.63 -11.18 2.32
CA PHE A 634 -20.32 -10.65 2.61
C PHE A 634 -20.30 -9.15 2.32
N TYR A 635 -19.59 -8.41 3.17
CA TYR A 635 -19.45 -6.97 3.09
C TYR A 635 -17.98 -6.65 2.89
N VAL A 636 -17.69 -5.70 2.00
CA VAL A 636 -16.34 -5.20 1.75
C VAL A 636 -16.22 -3.82 2.38
N GLY A 637 -15.06 -3.54 2.97
CA GLY A 637 -14.74 -2.22 3.50
C GLY A 637 -14.91 -1.14 2.43
N THR A 638 -15.54 -0.03 2.79
CA THR A 638 -15.73 1.10 1.87
C THR A 638 -14.43 1.88 1.68
N GLU A 639 -13.56 1.86 2.69
CA GLU A 639 -12.30 2.58 2.72
C GLU A 639 -11.13 1.60 2.53
N PRO A 640 -10.54 1.55 1.32
CA PRO A 640 -9.36 0.73 1.09
C PRO A 640 -8.15 1.36 1.81
N LEU A 641 -7.39 0.51 2.49
CA LEU A 641 -6.14 0.84 3.16
C LEU A 641 -5.00 0.98 2.15
N LEU A 642 -4.00 1.78 2.55
CA LEU A 642 -2.70 1.89 1.85
C LEU A 642 -2.86 2.14 0.35
N LYS A 643 -3.66 3.16 -0.03
CA LYS A 643 -3.92 3.50 -1.43
C LYS A 643 -2.69 4.15 -2.05
N GLU A 644 -1.81 3.31 -2.59
CA GLU A 644 -0.58 3.72 -3.26
C GLU A 644 -0.78 3.84 -4.75
N PRO A 645 -0.33 4.94 -5.37
CA PRO A 645 -0.23 5.01 -6.81
C PRO A 645 0.82 4.01 -7.32
N LEU A 646 0.43 3.15 -8.26
CA LEU A 646 1.35 2.34 -9.03
C LEU A 646 1.73 3.08 -10.31
N HIS A 647 3.03 3.08 -10.58
CA HIS A 647 3.61 3.79 -11.72
C HIS A 647 4.25 2.82 -12.71
N LEU A 648 4.19 3.18 -13.99
CA LEU A 648 5.03 2.65 -15.04
C LEU A 648 6.16 3.64 -15.27
N SER A 649 7.36 3.24 -14.88
CA SER A 649 8.58 4.02 -15.06
C SER A 649 9.33 3.52 -16.29
N PHE A 650 9.49 4.38 -17.28
CA PHE A 650 10.17 4.07 -18.53
C PHE A 650 11.59 4.62 -18.50
N TYR A 651 12.57 3.75 -18.64
CA TYR A 651 13.97 4.10 -18.79
C TYR A 651 14.37 3.84 -20.24
N SER A 652 14.15 4.82 -21.11
CA SER A 652 14.51 4.74 -22.54
C SER A 652 15.06 6.06 -23.06
N SER A 653 15.49 6.09 -24.32
CA SER A 653 15.79 7.35 -25.03
C SER A 653 14.50 8.14 -25.31
N ILE A 654 14.61 9.48 -25.38
CA ILE A 654 13.50 10.40 -25.69
C ILE A 654 12.84 10.10 -27.04
N TYR A 655 13.57 9.43 -27.95
CA TYR A 655 13.09 9.10 -29.28
C TYR A 655 12.21 7.85 -29.31
N SER A 656 12.18 7.08 -28.22
CA SER A 656 11.29 5.94 -28.09
C SER A 656 9.84 6.38 -28.16
N LYS A 657 9.06 5.71 -29.01
CA LYS A 657 7.62 5.93 -29.13
C LYS A 657 6.82 5.15 -28.07
N VAL A 658 7.47 4.22 -27.36
CA VAL A 658 6.80 3.34 -26.39
C VAL A 658 6.22 4.10 -25.20
N PRO A 659 6.96 4.98 -24.49
CA PRO A 659 6.38 5.74 -23.37
C PRO A 659 5.14 6.54 -23.80
N ARG A 660 5.22 7.25 -24.93
CA ARG A 660 4.10 8.02 -25.47
C ARG A 660 2.90 7.15 -25.87
N LEU A 661 3.16 5.94 -26.39
CA LEU A 661 2.10 4.98 -26.70
C LEU A 661 1.39 4.51 -25.41
N PHE A 662 2.15 4.24 -24.35
CA PHE A 662 1.58 3.88 -23.05
C PHE A 662 0.83 5.04 -22.40
N GLU A 663 1.31 6.26 -22.56
CA GLU A 663 0.64 7.47 -22.12
C GLU A 663 -0.72 7.60 -22.80
N THR A 664 -0.76 7.53 -24.13
CA THR A 664 -2.03 7.53 -24.89
C THR A 664 -2.93 6.35 -24.52
N ALA A 665 -2.38 5.15 -24.29
CA ALA A 665 -3.15 3.99 -23.86
C ALA A 665 -3.71 4.13 -22.43
N THR A 666 -3.01 4.86 -21.56
CA THR A 666 -3.45 5.14 -20.19
C THR A 666 -4.53 6.23 -20.21
N GLU A 667 -4.29 7.32 -20.93
CA GLU A 667 -5.22 8.45 -21.09
C GLU A 667 -6.55 8.03 -21.74
N SER A 668 -6.50 7.10 -22.69
CA SER A 668 -7.71 6.53 -23.31
C SER A 668 -8.46 5.53 -22.42
N GLY A 669 -7.93 5.19 -21.24
CA GLY A 669 -8.49 4.17 -20.35
C GLY A 669 -8.31 2.73 -20.85
N LEU A 670 -7.58 2.52 -21.95
CA LEU A 670 -7.38 1.20 -22.54
C LEU A 670 -6.61 0.26 -21.61
N ILE A 671 -5.59 0.76 -20.90
CA ILE A 671 -4.86 -0.03 -19.90
C ILE A 671 -5.82 -0.57 -18.84
N GLN A 672 -6.74 0.28 -18.34
CA GLN A 672 -7.70 -0.13 -17.32
C GLN A 672 -8.69 -1.18 -17.83
N VAL A 673 -9.13 -1.07 -19.10
CA VAL A 673 -9.97 -2.09 -19.74
C VAL A 673 -9.23 -3.42 -19.89
N LEU A 674 -7.98 -3.40 -20.37
CA LEU A 674 -7.17 -4.61 -20.54
C LEU A 674 -6.86 -5.29 -19.21
N TYR A 675 -6.56 -4.48 -18.19
CA TYR A 675 -6.34 -4.92 -16.83
C TYR A 675 -7.59 -5.60 -16.24
N ASN A 676 -8.76 -4.95 -16.34
CA ASN A 676 -10.04 -5.51 -15.92
C ASN A 676 -10.38 -6.81 -16.66
N ASN A 677 -10.05 -6.90 -17.96
CA ASN A 677 -10.27 -8.12 -18.74
C ASN A 677 -9.35 -9.27 -18.30
N SER A 678 -8.10 -8.96 -17.95
CA SER A 678 -7.18 -9.94 -17.38
C SER A 678 -7.68 -10.49 -16.04
N ILE A 679 -8.15 -9.61 -15.16
CA ILE A 679 -8.78 -9.99 -13.88
C ILE A 679 -10.01 -10.87 -14.12
N LYS A 680 -10.86 -10.52 -15.10
CA LYS A 680 -12.02 -11.35 -15.48
C LYS A 680 -11.61 -12.74 -15.98
N ALA A 681 -10.47 -12.86 -16.66
CA ALA A 681 -9.95 -14.15 -17.12
C ALA A 681 -9.49 -15.02 -15.95
N GLU A 682 -8.74 -14.45 -15.00
CA GLU A 682 -8.35 -15.15 -13.77
C GLU A 682 -9.56 -15.57 -12.95
N LEU A 683 -10.57 -14.69 -12.84
CA LEU A 683 -11.85 -15.02 -12.23
C LEU A 683 -12.48 -16.26 -12.83
N LYS A 684 -12.57 -16.34 -14.16
CA LYS A 684 -13.13 -17.53 -14.83
C LYS A 684 -12.34 -18.79 -14.50
N PHE A 685 -11.02 -18.70 -14.39
CA PHE A 685 -10.17 -19.82 -14.01
C PHE A 685 -10.43 -20.27 -12.56
N VAL A 686 -10.41 -19.33 -11.61
CA VAL A 686 -10.71 -19.60 -10.20
C VAL A 686 -12.12 -20.19 -10.05
N MET A 687 -13.11 -19.60 -10.70
CA MET A 687 -14.49 -20.11 -10.71
C MET A 687 -14.60 -21.55 -11.21
N ASN A 688 -13.88 -21.90 -12.28
CA ASN A 688 -13.88 -23.27 -12.80
C ASN A 688 -13.24 -24.24 -11.80
N ASN A 689 -12.21 -23.82 -11.07
CA ASN A 689 -11.62 -24.62 -9.99
C ASN A 689 -12.56 -24.74 -8.79
N THR A 690 -13.22 -23.66 -8.36
CA THR A 690 -14.20 -23.70 -7.26
C THR A 690 -15.36 -24.63 -7.61
N LYS A 691 -15.90 -24.55 -8.84
CA LYS A 691 -16.95 -25.48 -9.31
C LYS A 691 -16.50 -26.94 -9.19
N ARG A 692 -15.24 -27.25 -9.55
CA ARG A 692 -14.67 -28.60 -9.40
C ARG A 692 -14.53 -29.01 -7.94
N ILE A 693 -14.19 -28.09 -7.03
CA ILE A 693 -14.06 -28.37 -5.59
C ILE A 693 -15.43 -28.59 -4.95
N ILE A 694 -16.42 -27.75 -5.26
CA ILE A 694 -17.81 -27.90 -4.81
C ILE A 694 -18.38 -29.24 -5.27
N ALA A 695 -18.15 -29.61 -6.53
CA ALA A 695 -18.57 -30.90 -7.07
C ALA A 695 -17.91 -32.09 -6.35
N LYS A 696 -16.67 -31.94 -5.86
CA LYS A 696 -15.98 -32.99 -5.10
C LYS A 696 -16.48 -33.15 -3.66
N ASN A 697 -17.00 -32.08 -3.04
CA ASN A 697 -17.43 -32.09 -1.63
C ASN A 697 -18.78 -31.38 -1.44
N PRO A 698 -19.88 -31.86 -2.04
CA PRO A 698 -21.18 -31.18 -2.00
C PRO A 698 -21.74 -31.04 -0.58
N GLU A 699 -21.40 -31.97 0.33
CA GLU A 699 -21.85 -31.93 1.73
C GLU A 699 -21.33 -30.70 2.48
N ARG A 700 -20.13 -30.22 2.15
CA ARG A 700 -19.49 -29.07 2.81
C ARG A 700 -20.15 -27.74 2.45
N TYR A 701 -20.70 -27.63 1.24
CA TYR A 701 -21.31 -26.39 0.72
C TYR A 701 -22.83 -26.34 0.90
N GLY A 702 -23.39 -27.35 1.59
CA GLY A 702 -24.77 -27.38 2.05
C GLY A 702 -25.77 -27.78 0.97
N ARG A 703 -26.64 -28.74 1.29
CA ARG A 703 -27.90 -28.93 0.55
C ARG A 703 -28.74 -27.66 0.73
N GLU A 704 -29.26 -27.11 -0.38
CA GLU A 704 -30.11 -25.90 -0.41
C GLU A 704 -31.34 -25.92 0.52
N GLY A 705 -31.67 -27.07 1.13
CA GLY A 705 -32.92 -27.28 1.90
C GLY A 705 -33.01 -26.69 3.31
N GLU A 706 -31.91 -26.27 3.96
CA GLU A 706 -32.03 -25.66 5.30
C GLU A 706 -32.54 -24.21 5.22
N ARG A 707 -33.85 -24.09 5.47
CA ARG A 707 -34.64 -22.86 5.52
C ARG A 707 -34.00 -21.83 6.46
N PHE A 708 -34.11 -20.56 6.08
CA PHE A 708 -33.70 -19.36 6.80
C PHE A 708 -33.58 -19.56 8.31
N LYS A 709 -32.39 -19.27 8.90
CA LYS A 709 -32.25 -19.15 10.36
C LYS A 709 -33.34 -18.19 10.83
N SER A 710 -34.38 -18.73 11.49
CA SER A 710 -35.45 -17.93 12.06
C SER A 710 -34.81 -16.85 12.92
N GLN A 711 -35.11 -15.59 12.62
CA GLN A 711 -34.64 -14.47 13.41
C GLN A 711 -35.02 -14.75 14.86
N LYS A 712 -34.03 -14.93 15.74
CA LYS A 712 -34.27 -15.31 17.13
C LYS A 712 -34.92 -14.13 17.86
N LEU A 713 -36.26 -14.07 17.83
CA LEU A 713 -37.09 -13.15 18.61
C LEU A 713 -36.94 -13.35 20.13
N GLU A 714 -36.24 -14.41 20.54
CA GLU A 714 -36.00 -14.80 21.94
C GLU A 714 -35.43 -13.66 22.80
N SER A 715 -34.55 -12.81 22.26
CA SER A 715 -34.04 -11.66 23.03
C SER A 715 -35.08 -10.55 23.18
N SER A 716 -35.94 -10.34 22.18
CA SER A 716 -36.98 -9.29 22.17
C SER A 716 -38.12 -9.57 23.14
N LEU A 717 -38.45 -10.84 23.38
CA LEU A 717 -39.55 -11.22 24.27
C LEU A 717 -39.19 -11.03 25.75
N VAL A 718 -37.99 -11.44 26.16
CA VAL A 718 -37.52 -11.31 27.55
C VAL A 718 -37.58 -9.85 28.03
N THR A 719 -37.30 -8.92 27.15
CA THR A 719 -37.29 -7.49 27.44
C THR A 719 -38.67 -6.87 27.59
N LEU A 720 -39.67 -7.33 26.83
CA LEU A 720 -41.07 -6.95 27.08
C LEU A 720 -41.47 -7.32 28.50
N PHE A 721 -41.11 -8.53 28.96
CA PHE A 721 -41.35 -8.95 30.34
C PHE A 721 -40.61 -8.11 31.38
N VAL A 722 -39.36 -7.69 31.10
CA VAL A 722 -38.60 -6.80 32.00
C VAL A 722 -39.26 -5.42 32.10
N ILE A 723 -39.64 -4.82 30.97
CA ILE A 723 -40.31 -3.50 30.95
C ILE A 723 -41.65 -3.57 31.67
N SER A 724 -42.47 -4.58 31.37
CA SER A 724 -43.74 -4.81 32.09
C SER A 724 -43.52 -5.00 33.59
N GLY A 725 -42.50 -5.75 34.00
CA GLY A 725 -42.14 -5.94 35.40
C GLY A 725 -41.79 -4.63 36.11
N VAL A 726 -41.00 -3.76 35.47
CA VAL A 726 -40.64 -2.43 36.02
C VAL A 726 -41.88 -1.53 36.13
N LEU A 727 -42.75 -1.51 35.12
CA LEU A 727 -43.97 -0.71 35.13
C LEU A 727 -44.95 -1.16 36.21
N ILE A 728 -45.15 -2.48 36.37
CA ILE A 728 -45.97 -3.05 37.46
C ILE A 728 -45.37 -2.68 38.82
N GLY A 729 -44.05 -2.76 38.96
CA GLY A 729 -43.34 -2.37 40.17
C GLY A 729 -43.56 -0.89 40.52
N LEU A 730 -43.41 0.01 39.55
CA LEU A 730 -43.65 1.43 39.73
C LEU A 730 -45.11 1.72 40.08
N GLY A 731 -46.06 1.14 39.35
CA GLY A 731 -47.49 1.28 39.63
C GLY A 731 -47.85 0.83 41.04
N PHE A 732 -47.30 -0.31 41.49
CA PHE A 732 -47.48 -0.80 42.86
C PHE A 732 -46.91 0.17 43.90
N THR A 733 -45.71 0.71 43.67
CA THR A 733 -45.12 1.69 44.61
C THR A 733 -45.91 2.99 44.70
N CYS A 734 -46.41 3.52 43.57
CA CYS A 734 -47.27 4.69 43.54
C CYS A 734 -48.58 4.43 44.27
N PHE A 735 -49.21 3.28 44.02
CA PHE A 735 -50.42 2.86 44.72
C PHE A 735 -50.22 2.80 46.24
N VAL A 736 -49.13 2.18 46.71
CA VAL A 736 -48.81 2.11 48.14
C VAL A 736 -48.55 3.50 48.73
N ALA A 737 -47.89 4.40 47.99
CA ALA A 737 -47.59 5.75 48.46
C ALA A 737 -48.85 6.64 48.57
N GLU A 738 -49.74 6.60 47.57
CA GLU A 738 -50.99 7.35 47.59
C GLU A 738 -51.94 6.84 48.68
N TYR A 739 -52.11 5.53 48.78
CA TYR A 739 -52.98 4.91 49.78
C TYR A 739 -52.41 5.04 51.20
N GLY A 740 -51.08 5.07 51.32
CA GLY A 740 -50.36 5.31 52.57
C GLY A 740 -50.60 6.71 53.15
N LYS A 741 -50.82 7.72 52.32
CA LYS A 741 -51.04 9.11 52.76
C LYS A 741 -52.45 9.36 53.32
N GLY A 742 -53.48 8.63 52.87
CA GLY A 742 -54.87 8.85 53.26
C GLY A 742 -55.35 8.06 54.49
N ASN A 743 -54.79 6.87 54.75
CA ASN A 743 -55.19 6.01 55.88
C ASN A 743 -54.07 5.04 56.35
N GLY A 744 -52.81 5.34 56.01
CA GLY A 744 -51.72 4.35 55.89
C GLY A 744 -51.22 3.68 57.16
N ARG A 745 -51.45 4.23 58.37
CA ARG A 745 -50.91 3.58 59.59
C ARG A 745 -51.45 2.17 59.83
N ARG A 746 -52.71 1.88 59.49
CA ARG A 746 -53.30 0.54 59.68
C ARG A 746 -52.97 -0.45 58.57
N LEU A 747 -52.85 0.02 57.33
CA LEU A 747 -52.65 -0.86 56.18
C LEU A 747 -51.17 -1.12 55.88
N VAL A 748 -50.28 -0.14 56.08
CA VAL A 748 -48.82 -0.36 56.03
C VAL A 748 -48.39 -1.34 57.12
N GLY A 749 -49.04 -1.30 58.30
CA GLY A 749 -48.85 -2.32 59.34
C GLY A 749 -49.26 -3.74 58.90
N ARG A 750 -50.39 -3.89 58.20
CA ARG A 750 -50.84 -5.18 57.65
C ARG A 750 -50.00 -5.65 56.47
N CYS A 751 -49.56 -4.74 55.61
CA CYS A 751 -48.74 -5.06 54.45
C CYS A 751 -47.30 -5.39 54.86
N LEU A 752 -46.70 -4.69 55.82
CA LEU A 752 -45.41 -5.08 56.42
C LEU A 752 -45.51 -6.40 57.18
N SER A 753 -46.64 -6.67 57.85
CA SER A 753 -46.92 -7.98 58.45
C SER A 753 -47.03 -9.10 57.41
N TRP A 754 -47.70 -8.83 56.28
CA TRP A 754 -47.83 -9.78 55.18
C TRP A 754 -46.51 -9.98 54.41
N ILE A 755 -45.75 -8.91 54.15
CA ILE A 755 -44.41 -8.97 53.56
C ILE A 755 -43.45 -9.70 54.49
N ARG A 756 -43.51 -9.48 55.82
CA ARG A 756 -42.78 -10.34 56.78
C ARG A 756 -43.19 -11.79 56.64
N SER A 757 -44.49 -12.08 56.59
CA SER A 757 -44.98 -13.46 56.40
C SER A 757 -44.48 -14.08 55.08
N ILE A 758 -44.41 -13.30 54.00
CA ILE A 758 -43.86 -13.78 52.72
C ILE A 758 -42.35 -13.91 52.78
N THR A 759 -41.61 -12.97 53.36
CA THR A 759 -40.15 -13.07 53.47
C THR A 759 -39.74 -14.23 54.37
N ASP A 760 -40.53 -14.54 55.42
CA ASP A 760 -40.35 -15.72 56.23
C ASP A 760 -40.66 -17.00 55.43
N ARG A 761 -41.74 -17.03 54.64
CA ARG A 761 -42.05 -18.17 53.74
C ARG A 761 -41.02 -18.34 52.61
N VAL A 762 -40.48 -17.26 52.06
CA VAL A 762 -39.45 -17.28 51.01
C VAL A 762 -38.10 -17.71 51.59
N LYS A 763 -37.77 -17.39 52.84
CA LYS A 763 -36.61 -17.96 53.53
C LYS A 763 -36.75 -19.48 53.68
N VAL A 764 -37.92 -19.97 54.08
CA VAL A 764 -38.20 -21.41 54.16
C VAL A 764 -38.06 -22.08 52.78
N VAL A 765 -38.66 -21.51 51.73
CA VAL A 765 -38.54 -22.05 50.36
C VAL A 765 -37.09 -21.98 49.84
N LYS A 766 -36.33 -20.94 50.20
CA LYS A 766 -34.93 -20.82 49.82
C LYS A 766 -34.05 -21.86 50.53
N GLU A 767 -34.32 -22.15 51.80
CA GLU A 767 -33.68 -23.25 52.52
C GLU A 767 -34.06 -24.62 51.94
N ASP A 768 -35.32 -24.82 51.56
CA ASP A 768 -35.76 -26.06 50.89
C ASP A 768 -35.11 -26.24 49.52
N ILE A 769 -34.98 -25.17 48.72
CA ILE A 769 -34.29 -25.21 47.43
C ILE A 769 -32.78 -25.44 47.61
N LEU A 770 -32.16 -24.83 48.62
CA LEU A 770 -30.75 -25.07 48.95
C LEU A 770 -30.53 -26.51 49.42
N ASN A 771 -31.43 -27.06 50.24
CA ASN A 771 -31.39 -28.46 50.68
C ASN A 771 -31.62 -29.42 49.51
N LEU A 772 -32.52 -29.10 48.58
CA LEU A 772 -32.75 -29.89 47.36
C LEU A 772 -31.52 -29.83 46.43
N ALA A 773 -30.92 -28.66 46.25
CA ALA A 773 -29.71 -28.49 45.47
C ALA A 773 -28.53 -29.24 46.10
N TRP A 774 -28.39 -29.18 47.42
CA TRP A 774 -27.36 -29.91 48.16
C TRP A 774 -27.58 -31.43 48.07
N TRP A 775 -28.83 -31.89 48.13
CA TRP A 775 -29.20 -33.29 47.92
C TRP A 775 -28.89 -33.76 46.50
N VAL A 776 -29.18 -32.95 45.47
CA VAL A 776 -28.85 -33.25 44.07
C VAL A 776 -27.33 -33.30 43.87
N ILE A 777 -26.57 -32.37 44.45
CA ILE A 777 -25.10 -32.34 44.37
C ILE A 777 -24.50 -33.58 45.05
N ASN A 778 -24.96 -33.96 46.24
CA ASN A 778 -24.49 -35.17 46.92
C ASN A 778 -24.85 -36.45 46.16
N LYS A 779 -26.02 -36.48 45.52
CA LYS A 779 -26.44 -37.65 44.72
C LYS A 779 -25.61 -37.80 43.44
N TYR A 780 -25.17 -36.70 42.84
CA TYR A 780 -24.25 -36.72 41.69
C TYR A 780 -22.80 -37.06 42.09
N LEU A 781 -22.35 -36.67 43.28
CA LEU A 781 -21.02 -37.02 43.80
C LEU A 781 -20.89 -38.48 44.28
N LEU A 782 -22.01 -39.17 44.51
CA LEU A 782 -22.03 -40.60 44.86
C LEU A 782 -22.16 -41.53 43.64
N PHE A 783 -22.35 -40.98 42.43
CA PHE A 783 -22.56 -41.73 41.19
C PHE A 783 -21.50 -41.47 40.10
N GLY A 784 -20.47 -40.68 40.39
CA GLY A 784 -19.23 -40.58 39.61
C GLY A 784 -18.05 -40.98 40.48
#